data_AF-A0A2H1H0J6-F1
#
_entry.id   AF-A0A2H1H0J6-F1
#
_cell.length_a   1.000
_cell.length_b   1.000
_cell.length_c   1.000
_cell.angle_alpha   90.00
_cell.angle_beta   90.00
_cell.angle_gamma   90.00
#
_symmetry.space_group_name_H-M   'P 1'
#
loop_
_entity.id
_entity.type
_entity.pdbx_description
1 polymer ?
#
loop_
_entity_poly.entity_id
_entity_poly.type
_entity_poly.pdbx_seq_one_letter_code
_entity_poly.pdbx_strand_id
1 'polypeptide(L)'
;MGAVLALPLLAVPSIGTILTFGASCCGAATCSAVCSACGKCNNSIATRIAYAFLLLLNSLLSWILLTPWAVKKLQAVLLDYVTINCAGHDCFGFAAVHRVNFALGLFHCILAGLLIGVKSSKDTRAALQNGYWGPKIVVWLGLIVGSFLIPNRFFEVWGNYVAFGGAVLFLLLGLVLLVDLAHTFAEFCIDKIEETDSGLWRGVLIGSTLSMFLGSIAMTIVMYIFFAGSGCAMNQSAITINLVLLLTIAVLSIHPTIQASNPRAGLAQAATVSIYCTYLTLSAVAMEPDDKNCNPLIRATGTRKASIFIGAVVTFITCAYTTTRAATYGLALGSGKGSGAIALEEDDHAGGHGLVDTQPESRREMRAEALRRAVESGALPASALDESDDDDDDDDPKSGKYKNDDEKARVQYNYTIYHIIFMLATAWIATLLTQNIGGHIGQVGSRLCEHQTKPPIMYTASFAFFEALWDAGVTHVFVNLGSDHPSILEAIVKGQRETPHKFPKILTCPNEMVAMSLADGFARLTNRPQAVIVHVDVGTQGLGAAVHNASCGRAPVLIFAGLSPVTCEGELRGSRTEYIHWIQDVPDQRQIVGQYCRYSGEIKRGVNVKQLVNRALSFATSEPRGPVYLLGSREAMEEEIEPYSINQAHWTSVTLGGLTPPQVSLIADALIEAERPLLITGYSGRNHSVPAALAALATAVPGLRVLDTGGSDMCFPSNHPAWLGLRYGVHEAIPKADVILVLDCDVPWIPTQCAPSPTAKIYHLDVDALKQQMPVFYIPALARFRVDAFTAISQLATYTTSTYSTRVQSAPYTERATALQESHKSTITHLQSLAIPEPDNTFQTSYLASRLRALLPEDTIFAIEAVTNAPSIHDQLRPHLPGTWINCGGGGLGWSGGGALGIKLAADEVVGGKGKGKFVCQIVGDGTFLFSVPGSVYWIAERYKIPILTIVLNNQGWNAPRKSLLLVHPEGLGSKVDNEELNISFAPTPDYAGIARAASGGKCWAGRAADVEGLEMKLKEAIEVVKGGRTAVLDAQLGGTVGKYQGE
;
A
#
# COMPACT_ATOMS: atom_id res chain seq x y z
N MET A 1 52.73 8.52 -44.15
CA MET A 1 52.79 9.95 -43.79
C MET A 1 52.27 10.12 -42.37
N GLY A 2 53.01 9.97 -41.27
CA GLY A 2 54.46 9.84 -41.09
C GLY A 2 55.07 10.96 -40.23
N ALA A 3 54.39 12.10 -40.07
CA ALA A 3 54.98 13.31 -39.44
C ALA A 3 54.06 14.10 -38.48
N VAL A 4 52.88 13.58 -38.08
CA VAL A 4 51.95 14.28 -37.14
C VAL A 4 51.70 13.48 -35.85
N LEU A 5 52.40 12.34 -35.68
CA LEU A 5 52.23 11.43 -34.54
C LEU A 5 53.51 11.19 -33.71
N ALA A 6 54.42 12.17 -33.66
CA ALA A 6 55.54 12.13 -32.73
C ALA A 6 55.87 13.52 -32.23
N LEU A 7 55.32 13.89 -31.07
CA LEU A 7 55.98 14.66 -29.99
C LEU A 7 54.98 14.99 -28.86
N PRO A 8 54.62 14.02 -28.01
CA PRO A 8 54.44 14.26 -26.58
C PRO A 8 55.67 13.77 -25.81
N LEU A 9 55.94 14.44 -24.69
CA LEU A 9 56.97 14.17 -23.68
C LEU A 9 58.37 14.72 -23.95
N LEU A 10 58.59 15.97 -23.53
CA LEU A 10 59.79 16.41 -22.81
C LEU A 10 59.53 17.82 -22.24
N ALA A 11 58.93 17.88 -21.05
CA ALA A 11 59.08 18.94 -20.02
C ALA A 11 57.87 18.93 -19.06
N VAL A 12 57.74 17.83 -18.32
CA VAL A 12 57.13 17.84 -16.98
C VAL A 12 58.29 18.07 -16.02
N PRO A 13 58.73 19.32 -15.84
CA PRO A 13 58.73 19.90 -14.49
C PRO A 13 58.62 21.44 -14.50
N SER A 14 57.45 22.01 -14.80
CA SER A 14 57.23 23.46 -14.58
C SER A 14 55.75 23.88 -14.44
N ILE A 15 54.84 22.90 -14.30
CA ILE A 15 53.39 23.15 -14.14
C ILE A 15 53.06 23.76 -12.75
N GLY A 16 53.97 23.66 -11.77
CA GLY A 16 53.82 24.30 -10.45
C GLY A 16 54.13 25.80 -10.41
N THR A 17 54.80 26.37 -11.43
CA THR A 17 55.28 27.77 -11.39
C THR A 17 54.55 28.67 -12.41
N ILE A 18 53.96 28.08 -13.46
CA ILE A 18 53.10 28.80 -14.41
C ILE A 18 51.69 29.01 -13.85
N LEU A 19 51.19 28.10 -13.01
CA LEU A 19 49.87 28.25 -12.37
C LEU A 19 49.85 29.32 -11.27
N THR A 20 51.01 29.68 -10.69
CA THR A 20 51.12 30.74 -9.68
C THR A 20 51.50 32.10 -10.28
N PHE A 21 52.11 32.13 -11.47
CA PHE A 21 52.36 33.38 -12.21
C PHE A 21 51.17 33.80 -13.10
N GLY A 22 50.46 32.84 -13.69
CA GLY A 22 49.23 33.08 -14.48
C GLY A 22 48.03 33.54 -13.63
N ALA A 23 48.01 33.22 -12.34
CA ALA A 23 46.98 33.66 -11.40
C ALA A 23 47.24 35.05 -10.79
N SER A 24 48.46 35.62 -10.93
CA SER A 24 48.82 36.89 -10.28
C SER A 24 49.10 38.05 -11.25
N CYS A 25 49.21 37.83 -12.57
CA CYS A 25 49.50 38.91 -13.53
C CYS A 25 48.50 39.06 -14.70
N CYS A 26 47.43 38.26 -14.76
CA CYS A 26 46.42 38.34 -15.84
C CYS A 26 45.04 38.87 -15.39
N GLY A 27 44.96 39.54 -14.23
CA GLY A 27 43.72 40.18 -13.74
C GLY A 27 43.37 41.51 -14.39
N ALA A 28 44.32 42.18 -15.06
CA ALA A 28 44.10 43.51 -15.65
C ALA A 28 44.18 43.56 -17.19
N ALA A 29 44.97 42.70 -17.84
CA ALA A 29 45.19 42.78 -19.29
C ALA A 29 44.06 42.14 -20.12
N THR A 30 43.41 41.09 -19.63
CA THR A 30 42.29 40.41 -20.32
C THR A 30 41.00 41.22 -20.26
N CYS A 31 40.82 42.02 -19.19
CA CYS A 31 39.68 42.92 -19.06
C CYS A 31 39.76 44.10 -20.03
N SER A 32 40.97 44.60 -20.33
CA SER A 32 41.15 45.67 -21.33
C SER A 32 41.07 45.19 -22.78
N ALA A 33 41.56 43.99 -23.10
CA ALA A 33 41.51 43.48 -24.48
C ALA A 33 40.10 43.09 -24.94
N VAL A 34 39.27 42.55 -24.05
CA VAL A 34 37.86 42.24 -24.35
C VAL A 34 36.98 43.49 -24.30
N CYS A 35 37.28 44.46 -23.42
CA CYS A 35 36.58 45.74 -23.40
C CYS A 35 36.93 46.65 -24.60
N SER A 36 38.13 46.55 -25.19
CA SER A 36 38.46 47.33 -26.40
C SER A 36 37.91 46.69 -27.69
N ALA A 37 37.78 45.36 -27.74
CA ALA A 37 37.21 44.65 -28.90
C ALA A 37 35.67 44.73 -28.96
N CYS A 38 34.98 44.85 -27.82
CA CYS A 38 33.51 44.95 -27.76
C CYS A 38 32.97 46.39 -27.67
N GLY A 39 33.85 47.40 -27.66
CA GLY A 39 33.47 48.81 -27.46
C GLY A 39 32.76 49.51 -28.64
N LYS A 40 32.52 48.83 -29.77
CA LYS A 40 31.90 49.43 -30.98
C LYS A 40 30.95 48.48 -31.73
N CYS A 41 30.08 47.76 -31.03
CA CYS A 41 28.99 47.00 -31.65
C CYS A 41 27.67 47.78 -31.56
N ASN A 42 27.49 48.80 -32.40
CA ASN A 42 26.29 49.64 -32.41
C ASN A 42 25.27 49.21 -33.49
N ASN A 43 25.18 47.90 -33.75
CA ASN A 43 24.34 47.31 -34.77
C ASN A 43 23.43 46.26 -34.11
N SER A 44 22.12 46.29 -34.40
CA SER A 44 21.10 45.38 -33.84
C SER A 44 21.43 43.91 -34.08
N ILE A 45 22.09 43.59 -35.19
CA ILE A 45 22.57 42.24 -35.51
C ILE A 45 23.72 41.83 -34.58
N ALA A 46 24.69 42.72 -34.35
CA ALA A 46 25.85 42.44 -33.50
C ALA A 46 25.45 42.22 -32.03
N THR A 47 24.49 43.01 -31.52
CA THR A 47 23.93 42.85 -30.17
C THR A 47 23.26 41.48 -30.00
N ARG A 48 22.49 41.03 -31.00
CA ARG A 48 21.81 39.72 -30.95
C ARG A 48 22.80 38.55 -30.97
N ILE A 49 23.84 38.65 -31.79
CA ILE A 49 24.94 37.68 -31.85
C ILE A 49 25.68 37.63 -30.49
N ALA A 50 25.90 38.78 -29.85
CA ALA A 50 26.59 38.84 -28.57
C ALA A 50 25.79 38.18 -27.43
N TYR A 51 24.46 38.33 -27.37
CA TYR A 51 23.62 37.59 -26.41
C TYR A 51 23.53 36.10 -26.73
N ALA A 52 23.45 35.71 -28.01
CA ALA A 52 23.52 34.30 -28.42
C ALA A 52 24.87 33.66 -28.02
N PHE A 53 25.97 34.41 -28.16
CA PHE A 53 27.28 34.00 -27.71
C PHE A 53 27.37 33.89 -26.18
N LEU A 54 26.75 34.83 -25.43
CA LEU A 54 26.67 34.75 -23.97
C LEU A 54 25.91 33.49 -23.51
N LEU A 55 24.79 33.16 -24.17
CA LEU A 55 24.03 31.94 -23.91
C LEU A 55 24.85 30.68 -24.21
N LEU A 56 25.61 30.67 -25.31
CA LEU A 56 26.54 29.58 -25.64
C LEU A 56 27.65 29.43 -24.62
N LEU A 57 28.25 30.54 -24.16
CA LEU A 57 29.28 30.53 -23.12
C LEU A 57 28.74 29.97 -21.80
N ASN A 58 27.54 30.38 -21.40
CA ASN A 58 26.85 29.86 -20.23
C ASN A 58 26.51 28.37 -20.36
N SER A 59 26.13 27.93 -21.56
CA SER A 59 25.87 26.52 -21.87
C SER A 59 27.13 25.67 -21.76
N LEU A 60 28.25 26.15 -22.32
CA LEU A 60 29.55 25.50 -22.22
C LEU A 60 30.04 25.44 -20.78
N LEU A 61 29.89 26.54 -20.02
CA LEU A 61 30.21 26.59 -18.59
C LEU A 61 29.38 25.58 -17.80
N SER A 62 28.06 25.52 -18.05
CA SER A 62 27.15 24.55 -17.43
C SER A 62 27.57 23.11 -17.74
N TRP A 63 27.95 22.82 -18.99
CA TRP A 63 28.42 21.49 -19.38
C TRP A 63 29.77 21.13 -18.74
N ILE A 64 30.71 22.08 -18.63
CA ILE A 64 31.99 21.87 -17.93
C ILE A 64 31.75 21.56 -16.45
N LEU A 65 30.77 22.21 -15.82
CA LEU A 65 30.40 21.97 -14.41
C LEU A 65 29.83 20.56 -14.15
N LEU A 66 29.47 19.82 -15.21
CA LEU A 66 29.12 18.40 -15.10
C LEU A 66 30.33 17.46 -15.04
N THR A 67 31.55 17.96 -15.31
CA THR A 67 32.76 17.12 -15.30
C THR A 67 33.29 16.92 -13.87
N PRO A 68 33.74 15.70 -13.50
CA PRO A 68 34.31 15.42 -12.18
C PRO A 68 35.51 16.31 -11.81
N TRP A 69 36.23 16.79 -12.82
CA TRP A 69 37.35 17.74 -12.66
C TRP A 69 36.86 19.10 -12.15
N ALA A 70 35.79 19.64 -12.73
CA ALA A 70 35.23 20.94 -12.34
C ALA A 70 34.60 20.89 -10.93
N VAL A 71 33.89 19.81 -10.60
CA VAL A 71 33.27 19.56 -9.28
C VAL A 71 34.32 19.61 -8.16
N LYS A 72 35.44 18.91 -8.31
CA LYS A 72 36.53 18.89 -7.31
C LYS A 72 37.20 20.24 -7.13
N LYS A 73 37.36 21.01 -8.21
CA LYS A 73 37.94 22.36 -8.15
C LYS A 73 36.99 23.37 -7.50
N LEU A 74 35.69 23.27 -7.76
CA LEU A 74 34.69 24.15 -7.16
C LEU A 74 34.56 23.91 -5.65
N GLN A 75 34.61 22.65 -5.19
CA GLN A 75 34.66 22.31 -3.75
C GLN A 75 35.88 22.93 -3.04
N ALA A 76 37.05 22.95 -3.68
CA ALA A 76 38.26 23.53 -3.09
C ALA A 76 38.22 25.08 -3.01
N VAL A 77 37.45 25.74 -3.87
CA VAL A 77 37.34 27.22 -3.92
C VAL A 77 36.29 27.76 -2.95
N LEU A 78 35.31 26.94 -2.54
CA LEU A 78 34.16 27.37 -1.71
C LEU A 78 34.37 27.27 -0.18
N LEU A 79 35.59 27.01 0.31
CA LEU A 79 36.05 27.19 1.71
C LEU A 79 35.00 26.88 2.81
N ASP A 80 34.46 25.65 2.83
CA ASP A 80 33.60 25.06 3.88
C ASP A 80 32.39 25.89 4.42
N TYR A 81 32.05 27.04 3.82
CA TYR A 81 31.01 27.94 4.32
C TYR A 81 29.59 27.56 3.88
N VAL A 82 29.45 26.56 3.02
CA VAL A 82 28.16 25.99 2.60
C VAL A 82 28.28 24.47 2.63
N THR A 83 27.84 23.85 3.73
CA THR A 83 27.72 22.38 3.83
C THR A 83 26.57 21.91 2.93
N ILE A 84 26.88 21.66 1.67
CA ILE A 84 25.97 21.00 0.73
C ILE A 84 25.96 19.52 1.08
N ASN A 85 25.04 19.11 1.97
CA ASN A 85 24.78 17.70 2.27
C ASN A 85 24.06 17.06 1.09
N CYS A 86 24.84 16.62 0.12
CA CYS A 86 24.38 15.79 -0.98
C CYS A 86 24.92 14.37 -0.78
N ALA A 87 24.02 13.40 -0.74
CA ALA A 87 24.32 11.99 -0.69
C ALA A 87 24.89 11.48 -2.04
N GLY A 88 26.15 11.81 -2.35
CA GLY A 88 26.87 11.28 -3.51
C GLY A 88 27.46 12.32 -4.48
N HIS A 89 28.38 11.86 -5.34
CA HIS A 89 29.19 12.68 -6.25
C HIS A 89 28.41 13.39 -7.38
N ASP A 90 27.16 13.00 -7.67
CA ASP A 90 26.39 13.47 -8.85
C ASP A 90 25.48 14.68 -8.57
N CYS A 91 25.15 14.94 -7.30
CA CYS A 91 24.26 16.04 -6.87
C CYS A 91 24.90 17.44 -7.03
N PHE A 92 26.24 17.52 -6.99
CA PHE A 92 26.95 18.79 -7.16
C PHE A 92 26.81 19.34 -8.58
N GLY A 93 26.80 18.47 -9.60
CA GLY A 93 26.62 18.85 -11.00
C GLY A 93 25.22 19.42 -11.26
N PHE A 94 24.18 18.82 -10.69
CA PHE A 94 22.80 19.31 -10.79
C PHE A 94 22.67 20.72 -10.22
N ALA A 95 23.07 20.92 -8.96
CA ALA A 95 22.94 22.21 -8.29
C ALA A 95 23.79 23.31 -8.96
N ALA A 96 25.00 22.98 -9.41
CA ALA A 96 25.87 23.94 -10.09
C ALA A 96 25.30 24.39 -11.45
N VAL A 97 24.76 23.47 -12.25
CA VAL A 97 24.12 23.79 -13.54
C VAL A 97 22.88 24.65 -13.33
N HIS A 98 22.00 24.31 -12.38
CA HIS A 98 20.81 25.11 -12.11
C HIS A 98 21.14 26.50 -11.57
N ARG A 99 22.20 26.66 -10.77
CA ARG A 99 22.66 27.97 -10.25
C ARG A 99 23.18 28.90 -11.36
N VAL A 100 24.03 28.38 -12.25
CA VAL A 100 24.58 29.16 -13.37
C VAL A 100 23.49 29.58 -14.36
N ASN A 101 22.58 28.65 -14.70
CA ASN A 101 21.45 28.96 -15.59
C ASN A 101 20.42 29.87 -14.93
N PHE A 102 20.18 29.74 -13.62
CA PHE A 102 19.33 30.68 -12.87
C PHE A 102 19.90 32.10 -12.89
N ALA A 103 21.22 32.26 -12.72
CA ALA A 103 21.87 33.57 -12.77
C ALA A 103 21.70 34.25 -14.13
N LEU A 104 21.89 33.52 -15.24
CA LEU A 104 21.66 34.07 -16.58
C LEU A 104 20.17 34.30 -16.88
N GLY A 105 19.30 33.41 -16.41
CA GLY A 105 17.85 33.57 -16.52
C GLY A 105 17.36 34.82 -15.78
N LEU A 106 17.83 35.03 -14.55
CA LEU A 106 17.52 36.21 -13.73
C LEU A 106 18.06 37.50 -14.37
N PHE A 107 19.27 37.46 -14.96
CA PHE A 107 19.82 38.57 -15.73
C PHE A 107 18.91 38.97 -16.90
N HIS A 108 18.42 38.00 -17.67
CA HIS A 108 17.48 38.26 -18.75
C HIS A 108 16.10 38.71 -18.25
N CYS A 109 15.64 38.18 -17.12
CA CYS A 109 14.37 38.60 -16.51
C CYS A 109 14.41 40.08 -16.06
N ILE A 110 15.55 40.52 -15.51
CA ILE A 110 15.79 41.92 -15.14
C ILE A 110 15.81 42.82 -16.38
N LEU A 111 16.54 42.42 -17.43
CA LEU A 111 16.57 43.19 -18.69
C LEU A 111 15.19 43.26 -19.35
N ALA A 112 14.42 42.16 -19.36
CA ALA A 112 13.07 42.14 -19.88
C ALA A 112 12.17 43.18 -19.18
N GLY A 113 12.26 43.25 -17.84
CA GLY A 113 11.54 44.22 -17.01
C GLY A 113 11.96 45.68 -17.25
N LEU A 114 13.26 45.95 -17.41
CA LEU A 114 13.78 47.29 -17.67
C LEU A 114 13.42 47.81 -19.07
N LEU A 115 13.18 46.92 -20.03
CA LEU A 115 12.91 47.23 -21.43
C LEU A 115 11.42 47.17 -21.80
N ILE A 116 10.52 47.03 -20.82
CA ILE A 116 9.06 47.05 -21.04
C ILE A 116 8.64 48.38 -21.70
N GLY A 117 7.96 48.24 -22.85
CA GLY A 117 7.35 49.38 -23.56
C GLY A 117 8.31 50.22 -24.40
N VAL A 118 9.56 49.79 -24.59
CA VAL A 118 10.51 50.45 -25.50
C VAL A 118 10.10 50.20 -26.94
N LYS A 119 9.76 51.26 -27.68
CA LYS A 119 9.27 51.19 -29.07
C LYS A 119 10.21 51.85 -30.10
N SER A 120 11.20 52.61 -29.63
CA SER A 120 12.16 53.34 -30.48
C SER A 120 13.58 53.19 -29.94
N SER A 121 14.55 53.10 -30.84
CA SER A 121 16.00 53.10 -30.56
C SER A 121 16.50 54.39 -29.93
N LYS A 122 15.72 55.49 -30.04
CA LYS A 122 16.00 56.78 -29.40
C LYS A 122 15.66 56.79 -27.90
N ASP A 123 14.96 55.79 -27.37
CA ASP A 123 14.73 55.67 -25.93
C ASP A 123 16.07 55.45 -25.22
N THR A 124 16.36 56.25 -24.18
CA THR A 124 17.56 56.08 -23.35
C THR A 124 17.74 54.65 -22.82
N ARG A 125 16.64 53.91 -22.63
CA ARG A 125 16.64 52.49 -22.22
C ARG A 125 17.05 51.54 -23.35
N ALA A 126 16.93 51.91 -24.63
CA ALA A 126 17.44 51.11 -25.75
C ALA A 126 18.97 50.99 -25.74
N ALA A 127 19.68 51.97 -25.16
CA ALA A 127 21.12 51.87 -24.91
C ALA A 127 21.48 50.72 -23.95
N LEU A 128 20.57 50.33 -23.05
CA LEU A 128 20.71 49.14 -22.20
C LEU A 128 20.60 47.85 -23.02
N GLN A 129 19.86 47.83 -24.13
CA GLN A 129 19.82 46.68 -25.04
C GLN A 129 21.13 46.55 -25.82
N ASN A 130 21.52 47.63 -26.52
CA ASN A 130 22.59 47.61 -27.54
C ASN A 130 24.00 47.87 -26.98
N GLY A 131 24.14 48.45 -25.78
CA GLY A 131 25.42 48.87 -25.20
C GLY A 131 25.75 48.27 -23.82
N TYR A 132 26.64 48.92 -23.07
CA TYR A 132 27.02 48.57 -21.68
C TYR A 132 27.47 47.11 -21.44
N TRP A 133 28.13 46.49 -22.42
CA TRP A 133 28.58 45.09 -22.33
C TRP A 133 29.50 44.81 -21.13
N GLY A 134 30.45 45.71 -20.81
CA GLY A 134 31.33 45.54 -19.64
C GLY A 134 30.55 45.39 -18.32
N PRO A 135 29.74 46.39 -17.92
CA PRO A 135 28.88 46.29 -16.74
C PRO A 135 27.93 45.09 -16.76
N LYS A 136 27.35 44.73 -17.91
CA LYS A 136 26.47 43.55 -18.03
C LYS A 136 27.16 42.24 -17.68
N ILE A 137 28.39 42.04 -18.17
CA ILE A 137 29.19 40.86 -17.85
C ILE A 137 29.53 40.82 -16.36
N VAL A 138 29.87 41.97 -15.75
CA VAL A 138 30.12 42.04 -14.31
C VAL A 138 28.86 41.71 -13.50
N VAL A 139 27.70 42.24 -13.89
CA VAL A 139 26.41 41.92 -13.24
C VAL A 139 26.09 40.43 -13.36
N TRP A 140 26.27 39.83 -14.54
CA TRP A 140 26.05 38.40 -14.73
C TRP A 140 26.98 37.54 -13.87
N LEU A 141 28.29 37.85 -13.82
CA LEU A 141 29.24 37.17 -12.94
C LEU A 141 28.89 37.35 -11.45
N GLY A 142 28.44 38.54 -11.07
CA GLY A 142 27.94 38.83 -9.72
C GLY A 142 26.70 38.03 -9.36
N LEU A 143 25.76 37.86 -10.30
CA LEU A 143 24.57 37.01 -10.13
C LEU A 143 24.94 35.53 -10.03
N ILE A 144 25.98 35.06 -10.75
CA ILE A 144 26.50 33.70 -10.58
C ILE A 144 27.00 33.52 -9.14
N VAL A 145 27.84 34.40 -8.63
CA VAL A 145 28.35 34.32 -7.25
C VAL A 145 27.20 34.42 -6.23
N GLY A 146 26.27 35.36 -6.43
CA GLY A 146 25.09 35.53 -5.58
C GLY A 146 24.17 34.29 -5.58
N SER A 147 24.08 33.59 -6.71
CA SER A 147 23.31 32.34 -6.79
C SER A 147 23.87 31.25 -5.86
N PHE A 148 25.17 31.27 -5.51
CA PHE A 148 25.77 30.34 -4.54
C PHE A 148 25.40 30.63 -3.07
N LEU A 149 24.90 31.84 -2.77
CA LEU A 149 24.40 32.20 -1.44
C LEU A 149 22.97 31.68 -1.18
N ILE A 150 22.27 31.25 -2.21
CA ILE A 150 20.90 30.74 -2.11
C ILE A 150 20.91 29.25 -1.68
N PRO A 151 20.07 28.82 -0.72
CA PRO A 151 20.02 27.42 -0.26
C PRO A 151 19.63 26.42 -1.35
N ASN A 152 20.10 25.17 -1.24
CA ASN A 152 19.84 24.10 -2.21
C ASN A 152 18.34 23.82 -2.44
N ARG A 153 17.53 23.89 -1.38
CA ARG A 153 16.07 23.66 -1.47
C ARG A 153 15.39 24.57 -2.49
N PHE A 154 15.88 25.80 -2.67
CA PHE A 154 15.35 26.69 -3.70
C PHE A 154 15.61 26.14 -5.10
N PHE A 155 16.83 25.64 -5.37
CA PHE A 155 17.20 25.10 -6.68
C PHE A 155 16.60 23.72 -6.96
N GLU A 156 16.23 22.97 -5.94
CA GLU A 156 15.44 21.74 -6.07
C GLU A 156 14.01 22.06 -6.57
N VAL A 157 13.33 23.02 -5.95
CA VAL A 157 11.99 23.46 -6.37
C VAL A 157 12.05 24.17 -7.72
N TRP A 158 13.01 25.08 -7.89
CA TRP A 158 13.23 25.78 -9.15
C TRP A 158 13.54 24.80 -10.29
N GLY A 159 14.44 23.84 -10.07
CA GLY A 159 14.82 22.85 -11.07
C GLY A 159 13.67 21.93 -11.48
N ASN A 160 12.97 21.36 -10.49
CA ASN A 160 11.96 20.32 -10.75
C ASN A 160 10.63 20.86 -11.26
N TYR A 161 10.27 22.11 -10.93
CA TYR A 161 8.95 22.66 -11.29
C TYR A 161 9.05 23.87 -12.23
N VAL A 162 9.83 24.89 -11.86
CA VAL A 162 9.85 26.18 -12.58
C VAL A 162 10.67 26.10 -13.87
N ALA A 163 11.89 25.57 -13.79
CA ALA A 163 12.77 25.38 -14.92
C ALA A 163 12.22 24.31 -15.87
N PHE A 164 11.61 23.24 -15.34
CA PHE A 164 10.91 22.24 -16.14
C PHE A 164 9.73 22.85 -16.91
N GLY A 165 8.85 23.62 -16.25
CA GLY A 165 7.76 24.34 -16.91
C GLY A 165 8.26 25.33 -17.97
N GLY A 166 9.33 26.07 -17.67
CA GLY A 166 9.99 26.97 -18.62
C GLY A 166 10.59 26.23 -19.82
N ALA A 167 11.14 25.04 -19.62
CA ALA A 167 11.68 24.19 -20.68
C ALA A 167 10.59 23.69 -21.64
N VAL A 168 9.42 23.31 -21.10
CA VAL A 168 8.25 22.92 -21.91
C VAL A 168 7.76 24.10 -22.76
N LEU A 169 7.65 25.29 -22.16
CA LEU A 169 7.26 26.50 -22.90
C LEU A 169 8.27 26.87 -23.99
N PHE A 170 9.57 26.69 -23.74
CA PHE A 170 10.62 26.91 -24.73
C PHE A 170 10.52 25.94 -25.92
N LEU A 171 10.23 24.66 -25.66
CA LEU A 171 10.02 23.66 -26.71
C LEU A 171 8.77 23.96 -27.57
N LEU A 172 7.68 24.39 -26.94
CA LEU A 172 6.47 24.82 -27.64
C LEU A 172 6.71 26.05 -28.52
N LEU A 173 7.46 27.03 -28.01
CA LEU A 173 7.90 28.18 -28.80
C LEU A 173 8.77 27.75 -29.99
N GLY A 174 9.71 26.82 -29.77
CA GLY A 174 10.54 26.25 -30.83
C GLY A 174 9.72 25.59 -31.94
N LEU A 175 8.63 24.90 -31.61
CA LEU A 175 7.71 24.33 -32.59
C LEU A 175 7.03 25.42 -33.44
N VAL A 176 6.52 26.48 -32.81
CA VAL A 176 5.86 27.59 -33.53
C VAL A 176 6.82 28.25 -34.53
N LEU A 177 8.07 28.48 -34.11
CA LEU A 177 9.11 29.10 -34.97
C LEU A 177 9.55 28.18 -36.12
N LEU A 178 9.53 26.87 -35.90
CA LEU A 178 9.84 25.87 -36.92
C LEU A 178 8.73 25.77 -37.98
N VAL A 179 7.46 25.89 -37.58
CA VAL A 179 6.32 25.97 -38.51
C VAL A 179 6.44 27.24 -39.36
N ASP A 180 6.77 28.37 -38.75
CA ASP A 180 6.99 29.64 -39.45
C ASP A 180 8.15 29.54 -40.47
N LEU A 181 9.26 28.90 -40.09
CA LEU A 181 10.35 28.57 -41.02
C LEU A 181 9.89 27.73 -42.21
N ALA A 182 9.05 26.73 -41.98
CA ALA A 182 8.53 25.89 -43.04
C ALA A 182 7.66 26.69 -44.01
N HIS A 183 6.86 27.63 -43.52
CA HIS A 183 6.11 28.56 -44.35
C HIS A 183 7.03 29.48 -45.15
N THR A 184 8.00 30.14 -44.51
CA THR A 184 8.94 31.02 -45.21
C THR A 184 9.75 30.29 -46.28
N PHE A 185 10.18 29.05 -46.00
CA PHE A 185 10.92 28.24 -46.97
C PHE A 185 10.06 27.83 -48.17
N ALA A 186 8.81 27.42 -47.91
CA ALA A 186 7.86 27.10 -48.96
C ALA A 186 7.52 28.34 -49.81
N GLU A 187 7.24 29.48 -49.18
CA GLU A 187 6.99 30.77 -49.85
C GLU A 187 8.20 31.18 -50.70
N PHE A 188 9.42 31.16 -50.14
CA PHE A 188 10.63 31.52 -50.89
C PHE A 188 10.84 30.63 -52.13
N CYS A 189 10.56 29.33 -52.02
CA CYS A 189 10.64 28.43 -53.16
C CYS A 189 9.55 28.69 -54.19
N ILE A 190 8.31 28.95 -53.75
CA ILE A 190 7.17 29.28 -54.62
C ILE A 190 7.42 30.60 -55.34
N ASP A 191 7.81 31.66 -54.62
CA ASP A 191 8.14 32.97 -55.17
C ASP A 191 9.25 32.86 -56.22
N LYS A 192 10.29 32.05 -55.98
CA LYS A 192 11.35 31.82 -56.98
C LYS A 192 10.92 30.96 -58.16
N ILE A 193 9.95 30.07 -58.01
CA ILE A 193 9.32 29.33 -59.11
C ILE A 193 8.49 30.30 -59.97
N GLU A 194 7.73 31.20 -59.33
CA GLU A 194 6.89 32.20 -60.02
C GLU A 194 7.72 33.29 -60.73
N GLU A 195 8.80 33.77 -60.11
CA GLU A 195 9.68 34.80 -60.68
C GLU A 195 10.60 34.28 -61.80
N THR A 196 11.04 33.01 -61.75
CA THR A 196 12.14 32.52 -62.60
C THR A 196 11.78 31.33 -63.51
N ASP A 197 10.55 30.81 -63.43
CA ASP A 197 10.05 29.58 -64.10
C ASP A 197 11.04 28.41 -64.09
N SER A 198 11.79 28.28 -62.99
CA SER A 198 12.92 27.37 -62.90
C SER A 198 12.49 26.00 -62.39
N GLY A 199 12.64 24.97 -63.24
CA GLY A 199 12.43 23.57 -62.86
C GLY A 199 13.32 23.09 -61.69
N LEU A 200 14.43 23.80 -61.42
CA LEU A 200 15.34 23.50 -60.32
C LEU A 200 14.70 23.82 -58.96
N TRP A 201 14.07 24.97 -58.79
CA TRP A 201 13.39 25.34 -57.53
C TRP A 201 12.15 24.48 -57.28
N ARG A 202 11.45 24.08 -58.35
CA ARG A 202 10.35 23.10 -58.28
C ARG A 202 10.86 21.72 -57.82
N GLY A 203 11.99 21.28 -58.35
CA GLY A 203 12.68 20.08 -57.91
C GLY A 203 13.16 20.16 -56.46
N VAL A 204 13.65 21.32 -56.02
CA VAL A 204 14.08 21.56 -54.63
C VAL A 204 12.89 21.49 -53.66
N LEU A 205 11.75 22.11 -53.98
CA LEU A 205 10.58 22.10 -53.11
C LEU A 205 9.96 20.69 -52.98
N ILE A 206 9.78 19.98 -54.11
CA ILE A 206 9.24 18.61 -54.12
C ILE A 206 10.24 17.64 -53.48
N GLY A 207 11.51 17.74 -53.85
CA GLY A 207 12.58 16.88 -53.34
C GLY A 207 12.80 17.03 -51.84
N SER A 208 12.83 18.27 -51.33
CA SER A 208 12.95 18.52 -49.88
C SER A 208 11.73 17.99 -49.11
N THR A 209 10.51 18.27 -49.57
CA THR A 209 9.26 17.77 -48.94
C THR A 209 9.21 16.24 -48.91
N LEU A 210 9.52 15.58 -50.02
CA LEU A 210 9.54 14.12 -50.12
C LEU A 210 10.61 13.52 -49.22
N SER A 211 11.82 14.10 -49.21
CA SER A 211 12.92 13.63 -48.37
C SER A 211 12.59 13.69 -46.88
N MET A 212 11.86 14.72 -46.42
CA MET A 212 11.47 14.87 -45.03
C MET A 212 10.45 13.82 -44.58
N PHE A 213 9.47 13.50 -45.42
CA PHE A 213 8.52 12.42 -45.14
C PHE A 213 9.20 11.04 -45.16
N LEU A 214 10.04 10.76 -46.16
CA LEU A 214 10.80 9.52 -46.22
C LEU A 214 11.73 9.36 -45.02
N GLY A 215 12.40 10.45 -44.60
CA GLY A 215 13.21 10.48 -43.39
C GLY A 215 12.40 10.19 -42.13
N SER A 216 11.19 10.74 -42.01
CA SER A 216 10.30 10.48 -40.87
C SER A 216 9.85 9.01 -40.80
N ILE A 217 9.50 8.41 -41.94
CA ILE A 217 9.11 7.00 -42.02
C ILE A 217 10.32 6.10 -41.69
N ALA A 218 11.49 6.40 -42.26
CA ALA A 218 12.71 5.64 -42.00
C ALA A 218 13.10 5.67 -40.50
N MET A 219 13.06 6.85 -39.87
CA MET A 219 13.30 6.98 -38.43
C MET A 219 12.26 6.20 -37.60
N THR A 220 10.99 6.21 -38.01
CA THR A 220 9.94 5.44 -37.33
C THR A 220 10.18 3.93 -37.40
N ILE A 221 10.61 3.42 -38.57
CA ILE A 221 10.97 1.99 -38.73
C ILE A 221 12.15 1.63 -37.83
N VAL A 222 13.20 2.47 -37.80
CA VAL A 222 14.35 2.28 -36.91
C VAL A 222 13.89 2.25 -35.45
N MET A 223 12.98 3.13 -35.04
CA MET A 223 12.45 3.15 -33.68
C MET A 223 11.74 1.83 -33.30
N TYR A 224 10.92 1.27 -34.20
CA TYR A 224 10.26 -0.02 -33.93
C TYR A 224 11.26 -1.19 -33.83
N ILE A 225 12.29 -1.21 -34.68
CA ILE A 225 13.29 -2.29 -34.68
C ILE A 225 14.11 -2.28 -33.38
N PHE A 226 14.53 -1.10 -32.91
CA PHE A 226 15.47 -0.99 -31.80
C PHE A 226 14.81 -0.80 -30.42
N PHE A 227 13.64 -0.16 -30.33
CA PHE A 227 13.06 0.28 -29.05
C PHE A 227 11.68 -0.32 -28.72
N ALA A 228 11.05 -1.05 -29.65
CA ALA A 228 9.67 -1.53 -29.52
C ALA A 228 9.55 -3.06 -29.34
N GLY A 229 10.48 -3.68 -28.61
CA GLY A 229 10.47 -5.13 -28.32
C GLY A 229 9.29 -5.61 -27.44
N SER A 230 9.14 -6.93 -27.29
CA SER A 230 8.10 -7.54 -26.45
C SER A 230 8.28 -7.15 -24.97
N GLY A 231 7.32 -6.41 -24.41
CA GLY A 231 7.37 -5.88 -23.03
C GLY A 231 7.55 -4.36 -22.94
N CYS A 232 7.82 -3.68 -24.06
CA CYS A 232 8.06 -2.23 -24.14
C CYS A 232 6.80 -1.46 -24.57
N ALA A 233 5.69 -1.66 -23.87
CA ALA A 233 4.38 -1.12 -24.25
C ALA A 233 4.36 0.42 -24.37
N MET A 234 5.12 1.13 -23.52
CA MET A 234 5.19 2.60 -23.56
C MET A 234 5.83 3.12 -24.86
N ASN A 235 6.97 2.55 -25.26
CA ASN A 235 7.63 2.91 -26.52
C ASN A 235 6.76 2.56 -27.73
N GLN A 236 6.12 1.38 -27.70
CA GLN A 236 5.18 0.97 -28.74
C GLN A 236 4.06 2.00 -28.89
N SER A 237 3.44 2.43 -27.79
CA SER A 237 2.37 3.45 -27.82
C SER A 237 2.88 4.80 -28.34
N ALA A 238 4.01 5.30 -27.84
CA ALA A 238 4.54 6.60 -28.24
C ALA A 238 4.90 6.66 -29.74
N ILE A 239 5.57 5.62 -30.26
CA ILE A 239 5.94 5.53 -31.67
C ILE A 239 4.68 5.40 -32.55
N THR A 240 3.71 4.58 -32.12
CA THR A 240 2.45 4.38 -32.87
C THR A 240 1.63 5.67 -32.94
N ILE A 241 1.50 6.40 -31.83
CA ILE A 241 0.76 7.68 -31.78
C ILE A 241 1.42 8.71 -32.71
N ASN A 242 2.74 8.84 -32.69
CA ASN A 242 3.45 9.76 -33.58
C ASN A 242 3.23 9.41 -35.06
N LEU A 243 3.27 8.11 -35.41
CA LEU A 243 2.99 7.66 -36.79
C LEU A 243 1.56 7.99 -37.23
N VAL A 244 0.56 7.78 -36.37
CA VAL A 244 -0.84 8.12 -36.66
C VAL A 244 -0.99 9.63 -36.88
N LEU A 245 -0.44 10.45 -35.98
CA LEU A 245 -0.51 11.92 -36.09
C LEU A 245 0.18 12.45 -37.35
N LEU A 246 1.32 11.87 -37.73
CA LEU A 246 2.02 12.19 -38.98
C LEU A 246 1.12 11.94 -40.20
N LEU A 247 0.48 10.77 -40.27
CA LEU A 247 -0.42 10.43 -41.38
C LEU A 247 -1.65 11.33 -41.39
N THR A 248 -2.23 11.63 -40.23
CA THR A 248 -3.37 12.54 -40.10
C THR A 248 -3.04 13.94 -40.59
N ILE A 249 -1.90 14.52 -40.18
CA ILE A 249 -1.50 15.86 -40.61
C ILE A 249 -1.20 15.91 -42.11
N ALA A 250 -0.59 14.86 -42.68
CA ALA A 250 -0.38 14.77 -44.12
C ALA A 250 -1.71 14.79 -44.90
N VAL A 251 -2.72 14.02 -44.46
CA VAL A 251 -4.06 14.00 -45.09
C VAL A 251 -4.82 15.31 -44.89
N LEU A 252 -4.78 15.89 -43.69
CA LEU A 252 -5.43 17.17 -43.41
C LEU A 252 -4.82 18.31 -44.24
N SER A 253 -3.50 18.29 -44.47
CA SER A 253 -2.82 19.31 -45.26
C SER A 253 -3.27 19.37 -46.73
N ILE A 254 -3.87 18.31 -47.27
CA ILE A 254 -4.39 18.26 -48.65
C ILE A 254 -5.92 18.40 -48.70
N HIS A 255 -6.60 18.55 -47.56
CA HIS A 255 -8.05 18.57 -47.52
C HIS A 255 -8.61 19.87 -48.15
N PRO A 256 -9.58 19.80 -49.08
CA PRO A 256 -10.06 20.98 -49.82
C PRO A 256 -10.55 22.13 -48.94
N THR A 257 -11.22 21.84 -47.82
CA THR A 257 -11.70 22.87 -46.88
C THR A 257 -10.57 23.62 -46.17
N ILE A 258 -9.45 22.94 -45.89
CA ILE A 258 -8.28 23.54 -45.24
C ILE A 258 -7.52 24.41 -46.26
N GLN A 259 -7.35 23.91 -47.48
CA GLN A 259 -6.77 24.67 -48.60
C GLN A 259 -7.60 25.91 -48.96
N ALA A 260 -8.93 25.81 -48.91
CA ALA A 260 -9.81 26.96 -49.15
C ALA A 260 -9.71 28.02 -48.04
N SER A 261 -9.47 27.61 -46.79
CA SER A 261 -9.36 28.53 -45.64
C SER A 261 -7.96 29.13 -45.51
N ASN A 262 -6.91 28.39 -45.89
CA ASN A 262 -5.54 28.86 -45.91
C ASN A 262 -4.77 28.23 -47.09
N PRO A 263 -4.73 28.92 -48.25
CA PRO A 263 -4.04 28.43 -49.46
C PRO A 263 -2.53 28.24 -49.28
N ARG A 264 -1.96 28.77 -48.20
CA ARG A 264 -0.51 28.72 -47.90
C ARG A 264 -0.12 27.54 -47.02
N ALA A 265 -1.08 26.76 -46.53
CA ALA A 265 -0.81 25.57 -45.72
C ALA A 265 -0.72 24.34 -46.63
N GLY A 266 0.47 23.83 -46.92
CA GLY A 266 0.70 22.72 -47.84
C GLY A 266 1.49 21.55 -47.25
N LEU A 267 1.84 20.60 -48.12
CA LEU A 267 2.59 19.39 -47.75
C LEU A 267 4.00 19.69 -47.22
N ALA A 268 4.63 20.79 -47.65
CA ALA A 268 5.97 21.18 -47.21
C ALA A 268 6.02 21.50 -45.69
N GLN A 269 4.98 22.17 -45.19
CA GLN A 269 4.85 22.50 -43.77
C GLN A 269 4.53 21.26 -42.94
N ALA A 270 3.61 20.42 -43.43
CA ALA A 270 3.30 19.13 -42.82
C ALA A 270 4.54 18.22 -42.72
N ALA A 271 5.37 18.16 -43.77
CA ALA A 271 6.60 17.37 -43.80
C ALA A 271 7.63 17.85 -42.76
N THR A 272 7.78 19.17 -42.62
CA THR A 272 8.74 19.79 -41.70
C THR A 272 8.36 19.55 -40.23
N VAL A 273 7.07 19.65 -39.90
CA VAL A 273 6.58 19.31 -38.55
C VAL A 273 6.72 17.81 -38.28
N SER A 274 6.41 16.98 -39.26
CA SER A 274 6.45 15.51 -39.15
C SER A 274 7.86 14.99 -38.85
N ILE A 275 8.89 15.49 -39.54
CA ILE A 275 10.27 15.07 -39.29
C ILE A 275 10.79 15.52 -37.93
N TYR A 276 10.38 16.71 -37.49
CA TYR A 276 10.77 17.24 -36.18
C TYR A 276 10.11 16.47 -35.03
N CYS A 277 8.80 16.21 -35.09
CA CYS A 277 8.10 15.41 -34.09
C CYS A 277 8.69 13.99 -34.02
N THR A 278 8.98 13.38 -35.16
CA THR A 278 9.62 12.07 -35.22
C THR A 278 11.02 12.06 -34.59
N TYR A 279 11.80 13.13 -34.78
CA TYR A 279 13.09 13.31 -34.10
C TYR A 279 12.94 13.44 -32.58
N LEU A 280 11.94 14.18 -32.10
CA LEU A 280 11.66 14.30 -30.66
C LEU A 280 11.22 12.95 -30.07
N THR A 281 10.39 12.17 -30.78
CA THR A 281 10.01 10.81 -30.36
C THR A 281 11.24 9.89 -30.31
N LEU A 282 12.12 9.94 -31.32
CA LEU A 282 13.38 9.19 -31.33
C LEU A 282 14.27 9.57 -30.15
N SER A 283 14.39 10.86 -29.88
CA SER A 283 15.17 11.36 -28.74
C SER A 283 14.59 10.86 -27.42
N ALA A 284 13.27 10.84 -27.26
CA ALA A 284 12.60 10.36 -26.05
C ALA A 284 12.84 8.86 -25.81
N VAL A 285 12.62 8.01 -26.81
CA VAL A 285 12.84 6.55 -26.67
C VAL A 285 14.33 6.19 -26.54
N ALA A 286 15.22 6.97 -27.16
CA ALA A 286 16.66 6.80 -27.01
C ALA A 286 17.19 7.20 -25.61
N MET A 287 16.41 7.95 -24.83
CA MET A 287 16.72 8.39 -23.47
C MET A 287 16.01 7.56 -22.38
N GLU A 288 15.22 6.55 -22.75
CA GLU A 288 14.56 5.65 -21.77
C GLU A 288 15.61 4.82 -20.99
N PRO A 289 15.56 4.77 -19.64
CA PRO A 289 16.46 3.94 -18.83
C PRO A 289 16.23 2.44 -19.08
N ASP A 290 17.31 1.64 -19.03
CA ASP A 290 17.29 0.22 -19.43
C ASP A 290 16.72 -0.72 -18.34
N ASP A 291 15.59 -0.38 -17.72
CA ASP A 291 14.94 -1.15 -16.66
C ASP A 291 14.23 -2.42 -17.19
N LYS A 292 13.75 -2.39 -18.44
CA LYS A 292 13.02 -3.47 -19.11
C LYS A 292 13.72 -4.03 -20.36
N ASN A 293 15.00 -3.75 -20.54
CA ASN A 293 15.79 -4.09 -21.75
C ASN A 293 15.28 -3.43 -23.05
N CYS A 294 14.53 -2.33 -22.92
CA CYS A 294 13.87 -1.63 -24.04
C CYS A 294 14.81 -0.68 -24.81
N ASN A 295 15.98 -0.33 -24.26
CA ASN A 295 16.92 0.60 -24.89
C ASN A 295 18.30 -0.04 -25.12
N PRO A 296 18.56 -0.60 -26.33
CA PRO A 296 19.85 -1.23 -26.64
C PRO A 296 21.02 -0.25 -26.71
N LEU A 297 20.79 1.06 -26.86
CA LEU A 297 21.85 2.06 -27.00
C LEU A 297 22.59 2.35 -25.69
N ILE A 298 21.95 2.10 -24.53
CA ILE A 298 22.57 2.29 -23.21
C ILE A 298 23.63 1.22 -22.92
N ARG A 299 23.49 0.03 -23.51
CA ARG A 299 24.37 -1.13 -23.30
C ARG A 299 25.69 -1.05 -24.09
N ALA A 300 25.79 -0.19 -25.10
CA ALA A 300 27.00 0.01 -25.91
C ALA A 300 27.83 1.20 -25.40
N THR A 301 28.87 0.92 -24.61
CA THR A 301 29.68 1.91 -23.87
C THR A 301 30.38 2.95 -24.75
N GLY A 302 30.79 2.58 -25.96
CA GLY A 302 31.43 3.47 -26.94
C GLY A 302 30.44 4.39 -27.67
N THR A 303 29.26 3.86 -28.02
CA THR A 303 28.20 4.59 -28.72
C THR A 303 27.55 5.65 -27.83
N ARG A 304 27.42 5.39 -26.52
CA ARG A 304 26.82 6.30 -25.53
C ARG A 304 27.56 7.63 -25.40
N LYS A 305 28.90 7.63 -25.37
CA LYS A 305 29.67 8.89 -25.25
C LYS A 305 29.63 9.72 -26.53
N ALA A 306 29.64 9.06 -27.69
CA ALA A 306 29.55 9.73 -28.99
C ALA A 306 28.15 10.31 -29.26
N SER A 307 27.07 9.59 -28.91
CA SER A 307 25.70 10.08 -29.07
C SER A 307 25.38 11.23 -28.13
N ILE A 308 25.84 11.19 -26.87
CA ILE A 308 25.69 12.30 -25.91
C ILE A 308 26.43 13.55 -26.41
N PHE A 309 27.63 13.39 -26.96
CA PHE A 309 28.42 14.52 -27.47
C PHE A 309 27.78 15.13 -28.73
N ILE A 310 27.42 14.30 -29.72
CA ILE A 310 26.78 14.77 -30.96
C ILE A 310 25.41 15.40 -30.65
N GLY A 311 24.61 14.75 -29.79
CA GLY A 311 23.33 15.27 -29.34
C GLY A 311 23.47 16.61 -28.61
N ALA A 312 24.45 16.77 -27.73
CA ALA A 312 24.69 18.05 -27.05
C ALA A 312 25.06 19.16 -28.05
N VAL A 313 25.98 18.91 -28.98
CA VAL A 313 26.41 19.90 -29.99
C VAL A 313 25.26 20.32 -30.90
N VAL A 314 24.49 19.37 -31.43
CA VAL A 314 23.32 19.65 -32.29
C VAL A 314 22.26 20.44 -31.53
N THR A 315 22.03 20.08 -30.27
CA THR A 315 21.05 20.74 -29.41
C THR A 315 21.48 22.17 -29.05
N PHE A 316 22.78 22.45 -28.86
CA PHE A 316 23.31 23.80 -28.67
C PHE A 316 23.21 24.67 -29.92
N ILE A 317 23.53 24.14 -31.10
CA ILE A 317 23.42 24.85 -32.38
C ILE A 317 21.94 25.17 -32.68
N THR A 318 21.06 24.19 -32.47
CA THR A 318 19.61 24.37 -32.62
C THR A 318 19.07 25.43 -31.66
N CYS A 319 19.48 25.41 -30.39
CA CYS A 319 19.08 26.42 -29.42
C CYS A 319 19.52 27.83 -29.83
N ALA A 320 20.80 28.00 -30.21
CA ALA A 320 21.33 29.28 -30.66
C ALA A 320 20.64 29.79 -31.93
N TYR A 321 20.32 28.89 -32.87
CA TYR A 321 19.58 29.22 -34.08
C TYR A 321 18.13 29.64 -33.75
N THR A 322 17.42 28.85 -32.93
CA THR A 322 16.03 29.13 -32.53
C THR A 322 15.93 30.45 -31.76
N THR A 323 16.83 30.75 -30.82
CA THR A 323 16.81 32.02 -30.08
C THR A 323 17.15 33.21 -30.96
N THR A 324 18.05 33.05 -31.93
CA THR A 324 18.39 34.11 -32.89
C THR A 324 17.24 34.37 -33.85
N ARG A 325 16.53 33.31 -34.28
CA ARG A 325 15.40 33.41 -35.20
C ARG A 325 14.14 33.97 -34.54
N ALA A 326 13.84 33.54 -33.31
CA ALA A 326 12.73 34.05 -32.50
C ALA A 326 12.82 35.56 -32.24
N ALA A 327 14.05 36.09 -32.23
CA ALA A 327 14.34 37.50 -32.06
C ALA A 327 14.07 38.36 -33.30
N THR A 328 13.98 37.75 -34.49
CA THR A 328 13.85 38.48 -35.77
C THR A 328 12.40 38.73 -36.17
N TYR A 329 11.45 37.91 -35.71
CA TYR A 329 10.05 38.02 -36.07
C TYR A 329 9.20 38.23 -34.83
N GLY A 330 8.51 39.37 -34.76
CA GLY A 330 7.61 39.70 -33.66
C GLY A 330 6.46 38.70 -33.60
N LEU A 331 6.55 37.73 -32.68
CA LEU A 331 5.52 36.74 -32.45
C LEU A 331 4.21 37.45 -32.03
N ALA A 332 3.16 37.29 -32.83
CA ALA A 332 1.84 37.84 -32.59
C ALA A 332 1.17 37.16 -31.40
N LEU A 333 1.33 37.75 -30.21
CA LEU A 333 0.52 37.50 -29.02
C LEU A 333 -0.25 38.78 -28.70
N GLY A 334 -1.48 38.87 -29.24
CA GLY A 334 -2.56 39.75 -28.78
C GLY A 334 -2.19 41.20 -28.43
N SER A 335 -1.98 42.05 -29.44
CA SER A 335 -2.13 43.50 -29.31
C SER A 335 -3.01 43.97 -30.46
N GLY A 336 -4.10 44.65 -30.14
CA GLY A 336 -5.19 44.99 -31.05
C GLY A 336 -4.78 45.75 -32.32
N LYS A 337 -5.61 45.56 -33.35
CA LYS A 337 -5.71 46.40 -34.55
C LYS A 337 -5.60 47.89 -34.19
N GLY A 338 -4.65 48.57 -34.84
CA GLY A 338 -4.68 50.03 -35.06
C GLY A 338 -5.12 50.29 -36.49
N SER A 339 -6.26 50.97 -36.61
CA SER A 339 -7.05 51.25 -37.81
C SER A 339 -6.39 52.19 -38.83
N GLY A 340 -6.71 51.93 -40.11
CA GLY A 340 -6.72 52.89 -41.23
C GLY A 340 -6.48 52.16 -42.57
N ALA A 341 -7.41 52.03 -43.53
CA ALA A 341 -8.78 52.49 -43.66
C ALA A 341 -9.50 51.63 -44.74
N ILE A 342 -10.77 51.32 -44.47
CA ILE A 342 -11.94 51.13 -45.38
C ILE A 342 -11.90 50.01 -46.44
N ALA A 343 -12.84 49.07 -46.27
CA ALA A 343 -13.34 48.15 -47.29
C ALA A 343 -14.59 48.76 -47.97
N LEU A 344 -14.84 48.43 -49.24
CA LEU A 344 -16.18 48.17 -49.80
C LEU A 344 -16.06 47.23 -51.02
N GLU A 345 -17.04 46.33 -51.13
CA GLU A 345 -17.30 45.34 -52.19
C GLU A 345 -18.01 45.95 -53.41
N GLU A 346 -17.87 45.27 -54.56
CA GLU A 346 -18.92 44.88 -55.54
C GLU A 346 -18.50 44.99 -57.02
N ASP A 347 -18.63 43.84 -57.68
CA ASP A 347 -19.17 43.52 -59.02
C ASP A 347 -18.67 44.17 -60.33
N ASP A 348 -18.38 43.22 -61.23
CA ASP A 348 -18.73 43.10 -62.65
C ASP A 348 -18.20 44.03 -63.76
N HIS A 349 -17.53 43.31 -64.67
CA HIS A 349 -17.57 43.40 -66.12
C HIS A 349 -16.74 44.45 -66.90
N ALA A 350 -15.84 43.85 -67.69
CA ALA A 350 -15.54 44.12 -69.10
C ALA A 350 -14.39 45.09 -69.45
N GLY A 351 -13.31 44.47 -69.94
CA GLY A 351 -12.82 44.80 -71.29
C GLY A 351 -11.48 45.51 -71.40
N GLY A 352 -10.52 44.83 -72.05
CA GLY A 352 -9.71 45.47 -73.09
C GLY A 352 -8.30 45.93 -72.75
N HIS A 353 -7.35 45.01 -72.93
CA HIS A 353 -6.02 45.15 -73.54
C HIS A 353 -5.11 46.37 -73.26
N GLY A 354 -3.86 46.04 -72.89
CA GLY A 354 -2.69 46.88 -73.12
C GLY A 354 -1.43 46.30 -72.50
N LEU A 355 -0.81 45.32 -73.15
CA LEU A 355 0.57 44.91 -72.86
C LEU A 355 1.50 46.08 -73.24
N VAL A 356 2.25 46.63 -72.26
CA VAL A 356 3.61 47.15 -72.43
C VAL A 356 4.46 46.74 -71.21
N ASP A 357 5.08 45.57 -71.35
CA ASP A 357 6.51 45.30 -71.18
C ASP A 357 7.41 46.48 -70.74
N THR A 358 7.61 46.62 -69.43
CA THR A 358 8.92 46.82 -68.75
C THR A 358 8.66 47.01 -67.25
N GLN A 359 9.32 46.20 -66.42
CA GLN A 359 9.20 46.24 -64.96
C GLN A 359 10.26 47.22 -64.40
N PRO A 360 9.89 48.32 -63.71
CA PRO A 360 10.88 49.21 -63.11
C PRO A 360 11.45 48.65 -61.81
N GLU A 361 12.77 48.70 -61.67
CA GLU A 361 13.56 48.20 -60.55
C GLU A 361 13.57 49.17 -59.35
N SER A 362 12.41 49.63 -58.84
CA SER A 362 12.26 49.97 -57.40
C SER A 362 10.89 50.55 -57.06
N ARG A 363 10.47 50.33 -55.82
CA ARG A 363 9.24 50.83 -55.19
C ARG A 363 9.18 52.36 -55.07
N ARG A 364 10.29 53.08 -55.28
CA ARG A 364 10.40 54.54 -55.12
C ARG A 364 9.91 55.28 -56.37
N GLU A 365 10.27 54.80 -57.56
CA GLU A 365 9.80 55.36 -58.83
C GLU A 365 8.29 55.15 -59.02
N MET A 366 7.77 53.99 -58.62
CA MET A 366 6.34 53.66 -58.67
C MET A 366 5.48 54.62 -57.81
N ARG A 367 6.03 55.12 -56.69
CA ARG A 367 5.35 56.05 -55.77
C ARG A 367 5.39 57.49 -56.29
N ALA A 368 6.51 57.89 -56.92
CA ALA A 368 6.65 59.19 -57.56
C ALA A 368 5.78 59.34 -58.82
N GLU A 369 5.68 58.29 -59.63
CA GLU A 369 4.80 58.23 -60.82
C GLU A 369 3.32 58.26 -60.41
N ALA A 370 2.94 57.55 -59.34
CA ALA A 370 1.59 57.57 -58.80
C ALA A 370 1.19 58.93 -58.20
N LEU A 371 2.12 59.61 -57.52
CA LEU A 371 1.92 60.97 -57.01
C LEU A 371 1.77 61.99 -58.15
N ARG A 372 2.59 61.90 -59.20
CA ARG A 372 2.45 62.74 -60.40
C ARG A 372 1.11 62.54 -61.10
N ARG A 373 0.65 61.28 -61.27
CA ARG A 373 -0.67 60.99 -61.85
C ARG A 373 -1.84 61.43 -60.97
N ALA A 374 -1.68 61.41 -59.65
CA ALA A 374 -2.68 61.93 -58.70
C ALA A 374 -2.75 63.48 -58.71
N VAL A 375 -1.64 64.16 -58.98
CA VAL A 375 -1.62 65.62 -59.19
C VAL A 375 -2.18 66.00 -60.56
N GLU A 376 -1.82 65.27 -61.63
CA GLU A 376 -2.35 65.49 -62.98
C GLU A 376 -3.86 65.18 -63.11
N SER A 377 -4.37 64.23 -62.33
CA SER A 377 -5.82 63.96 -62.26
C SER A 377 -6.59 64.92 -61.34
N GLY A 378 -5.91 65.89 -60.72
CA GLY A 378 -6.51 66.91 -59.85
C GLY A 378 -6.96 66.40 -58.48
N ALA A 379 -6.62 65.16 -58.12
CA ALA A 379 -6.96 64.56 -56.83
C ALA A 379 -6.08 65.09 -55.67
N LEU A 380 -4.90 65.64 -55.98
CA LEU A 380 -3.97 66.24 -55.02
C LEU A 380 -3.44 67.59 -55.52
N PRO A 381 -3.20 68.59 -54.63
CA PRO A 381 -2.60 69.87 -55.00
C PRO A 381 -1.13 69.71 -55.40
N ALA A 382 -0.62 70.62 -56.23
CA ALA A 382 0.76 70.58 -56.74
C ALA A 382 1.84 70.57 -55.64
N SER A 383 1.52 71.06 -54.44
CA SER A 383 2.40 71.01 -53.27
C SER A 383 2.68 69.59 -52.74
N ALA A 384 1.91 68.59 -53.14
CA ALA A 384 2.13 67.19 -52.75
C ALA A 384 3.37 66.56 -53.44
N LEU A 385 3.96 67.22 -54.44
CA LEU A 385 5.23 66.83 -55.05
C LEU A 385 6.45 67.37 -54.27
N ASP A 386 6.27 68.45 -53.49
CA ASP A 386 7.37 69.10 -52.75
C ASP A 386 7.61 68.47 -51.37
N GLU A 387 6.70 67.63 -50.85
CA GLU A 387 6.84 66.96 -49.53
C GLU A 387 7.64 65.63 -49.60
N SER A 388 8.41 65.39 -50.67
CA SER A 388 9.12 64.10 -50.86
C SER A 388 10.63 64.11 -50.64
N ASP A 389 11.22 65.24 -50.19
CA ASP A 389 12.68 65.40 -50.10
C ASP A 389 13.25 65.88 -48.74
N ASP A 390 12.49 65.88 -47.63
CA ASP A 390 13.00 66.30 -46.32
C ASP A 390 12.98 65.17 -45.28
N ASP A 391 14.03 64.31 -45.26
CA ASP A 391 14.46 63.60 -44.04
C ASP A 391 15.87 62.93 -44.18
N ASP A 392 16.77 63.48 -45.00
CA ASP A 392 18.19 63.13 -45.03
C ASP A 392 19.00 64.43 -45.20
N ASP A 393 19.56 64.98 -44.12
CA ASP A 393 20.88 65.65 -44.05
C ASP A 393 21.06 66.43 -42.73
N ASP A 394 21.77 65.83 -41.77
CA ASP A 394 22.48 66.54 -40.70
C ASP A 394 23.84 65.84 -40.50
N ASP A 395 24.73 66.05 -41.48
CA ASP A 395 26.16 65.71 -41.42
C ASP A 395 26.92 66.86 -40.74
N ASP A 396 27.11 66.77 -39.41
CA ASP A 396 28.15 67.53 -38.71
C ASP A 396 29.48 66.75 -38.77
N PRO A 397 30.56 67.27 -39.40
CA PRO A 397 31.80 66.53 -39.64
C PRO A 397 32.69 66.34 -38.38
N LYS A 398 32.12 66.42 -37.17
CA LYS A 398 32.84 66.25 -35.91
C LYS A 398 32.27 65.21 -34.94
N SER A 399 31.68 64.10 -35.41
CA SER A 399 31.70 62.86 -34.62
C SER A 399 31.50 61.60 -35.46
N GLY A 400 32.56 60.81 -35.67
CA GLY A 400 32.49 59.54 -36.40
C GLY A 400 31.86 58.38 -35.60
N LYS A 401 30.63 58.52 -35.09
CA LYS A 401 30.06 57.55 -34.13
C LYS A 401 28.79 56.78 -34.55
N TYR A 402 28.09 57.11 -35.65
CA TYR A 402 26.78 56.47 -35.94
C TYR A 402 26.50 56.19 -37.44
N LYS A 403 27.44 55.59 -38.17
CA LYS A 403 27.23 55.27 -39.61
C LYS A 403 26.47 53.95 -39.88
N ASN A 404 26.19 53.12 -38.86
CA ASN A 404 25.68 51.73 -39.00
C ASN A 404 24.47 51.36 -38.10
N ASP A 405 23.62 52.32 -37.71
CA ASP A 405 22.44 52.04 -36.88
C ASP A 405 21.21 51.70 -37.75
N ASP A 406 20.79 50.44 -37.73
CA ASP A 406 19.69 49.86 -38.52
C ASP A 406 18.29 50.02 -37.88
N GLU A 407 18.18 50.76 -36.76
CA GLU A 407 16.93 50.94 -36.00
C GLU A 407 16.45 52.40 -35.89
N LYS A 408 16.81 53.30 -36.81
CA LYS A 408 16.57 54.77 -36.71
C LYS A 408 15.10 55.21 -36.45
N ALA A 409 14.09 54.46 -36.91
CA ALA A 409 12.67 54.86 -36.82
C ALA A 409 11.84 54.07 -35.77
N ARG A 410 12.11 52.77 -35.59
CA ARG A 410 11.41 51.85 -34.67
C ARG A 410 12.33 50.67 -34.36
N VAL A 411 12.19 50.08 -33.16
CA VAL A 411 12.89 48.83 -32.83
C VAL A 411 12.47 47.72 -33.78
N GLN A 412 13.44 46.96 -34.31
CA GLN A 412 13.18 45.89 -35.30
C GLN A 412 12.45 44.69 -34.66
N TYR A 413 12.58 44.54 -33.34
CA TYR A 413 11.96 43.46 -32.58
C TYR A 413 11.62 43.92 -31.14
N ASN A 414 10.73 43.19 -30.49
CA ASN A 414 10.33 43.50 -29.11
C ASN A 414 11.42 43.04 -28.12
N TYR A 415 12.13 43.98 -27.51
CA TYR A 415 13.23 43.71 -26.58
C TYR A 415 12.81 42.94 -25.32
N THR A 416 11.57 43.13 -24.84
CA THR A 416 11.04 42.39 -23.69
C THR A 416 10.81 40.93 -24.03
N ILE A 417 10.11 40.65 -25.14
CA ILE A 417 9.87 39.28 -25.61
C ILE A 417 11.20 38.59 -25.92
N TYR A 418 12.13 39.32 -26.54
CA TYR A 418 13.49 38.85 -26.80
C TYR A 418 14.15 38.28 -25.54
N HIS A 419 14.16 39.02 -24.43
CA HIS A 419 14.79 38.53 -23.21
C HIS A 419 14.00 37.44 -22.47
N ILE A 420 12.67 37.43 -22.59
CA ILE A 420 11.85 36.32 -22.08
C ILE A 420 12.22 35.01 -22.79
N ILE A 421 12.46 35.04 -24.10
CA ILE A 421 12.88 33.87 -24.87
C ILE A 421 14.24 33.35 -24.39
N PHE A 422 15.20 34.25 -24.14
CA PHE A 422 16.51 33.86 -23.59
C PHE A 422 16.41 33.32 -22.16
N MET A 423 15.51 33.85 -21.32
CA MET A 423 15.24 33.28 -19.99
C MET A 423 14.69 31.85 -20.10
N LEU A 424 13.70 31.61 -20.98
CA LEU A 424 13.16 30.27 -21.22
C LEU A 424 14.22 29.32 -21.79
N ALA A 425 15.13 29.81 -22.64
CA ALA A 425 16.25 29.04 -23.15
C ALA A 425 17.18 28.56 -22.03
N THR A 426 17.48 29.40 -21.03
CA THR A 426 18.30 28.99 -19.86
C THR A 426 17.63 27.91 -19.02
N ALA A 427 16.30 27.96 -18.86
CA ALA A 427 15.54 26.92 -18.15
C ALA A 427 15.58 25.58 -18.91
N TRP A 428 15.47 25.62 -20.22
CA TRP A 428 15.62 24.44 -21.07
C TRP A 428 17.05 23.88 -21.07
N ILE A 429 18.09 24.72 -21.16
CA ILE A 429 19.51 24.28 -21.07
C ILE A 429 19.78 23.60 -19.73
N ALA A 430 19.29 24.18 -18.63
CA ALA A 430 19.43 23.59 -17.30
C ALA A 430 18.81 22.19 -17.26
N THR A 431 17.54 22.07 -17.70
CA THR A 431 16.79 20.81 -17.70
C THR A 431 17.42 19.77 -18.62
N LEU A 432 17.84 20.17 -19.83
CA LEU A 432 18.48 19.29 -20.81
C LEU A 432 19.82 18.73 -20.29
N LEU A 433 20.62 19.56 -19.63
CA LEU A 433 21.93 19.13 -19.11
C LEU A 433 21.79 18.28 -17.84
N THR A 434 20.71 18.45 -17.08
CA THR A 434 20.47 17.70 -15.84
C THR A 434 19.52 16.50 -16.00
N GLN A 435 18.85 16.32 -17.15
CA GLN A 435 17.89 15.23 -17.38
C GLN A 435 18.46 13.82 -17.13
N ASN A 436 19.75 13.60 -17.44
CA ASN A 436 20.42 12.31 -17.24
C ASN A 436 21.10 12.16 -15.87
N ILE A 437 21.21 13.26 -15.11
CA ILE A 437 21.71 13.27 -13.72
C ILE A 437 20.51 13.11 -12.77
N GLY A 438 19.33 13.47 -13.27
CA GLY A 438 18.02 13.32 -12.64
C GLY A 438 17.29 12.00 -12.94
N GLY A 439 17.89 11.04 -13.66
CA GLY A 439 17.40 9.65 -13.69
C GLY A 439 17.35 9.02 -12.29
N HIS A 440 18.02 9.67 -11.35
CA HIS A 440 17.86 9.49 -9.94
C HIS A 440 17.05 10.61 -9.28
N ILE A 441 16.82 11.83 -9.76
CA ILE A 441 16.08 12.88 -9.00
C ILE A 441 14.53 12.74 -9.09
N GLY A 442 14.00 11.93 -10.01
CA GLY A 442 12.64 11.37 -9.91
C GLY A 442 12.51 10.13 -9.00
N GLN A 443 13.64 9.60 -8.51
CA GLN A 443 13.75 8.39 -7.67
C GLN A 443 14.86 8.48 -6.57
N VAL A 444 15.31 9.67 -6.18
CA VAL A 444 16.42 9.97 -5.23
C VAL A 444 16.11 11.17 -4.35
N GLY A 445 14.81 11.36 -4.14
CA GLY A 445 14.35 11.42 -2.75
C GLY A 445 14.44 10.06 -2.02
N SER A 446 14.74 8.94 -2.71
CA SER A 446 14.64 7.60 -2.10
C SER A 446 15.86 6.69 -2.05
N ARG A 447 17.00 6.88 -2.74
CA ARG A 447 18.14 5.94 -2.60
C ARG A 447 19.55 6.56 -2.72
N LEU A 448 20.34 6.31 -1.67
CA LEU A 448 21.82 6.29 -1.57
C LEU A 448 22.57 7.55 -1.05
N CYS A 449 22.32 7.90 0.21
CA CYS A 449 23.44 8.02 1.15
C CYS A 449 23.74 6.59 1.63
N GLU A 450 24.56 5.87 0.86
CA GLU A 450 25.04 4.55 1.26
C GLU A 450 26.55 4.53 1.00
N HIS A 451 27.27 5.23 1.87
CA HIS A 451 28.62 4.84 2.19
C HIS A 451 28.51 3.85 3.35
N GLN A 452 28.31 2.56 3.07
CA GLN A 452 28.25 1.51 4.10
C GLN A 452 27.46 1.92 5.37
N THR A 453 26.34 2.59 5.16
CA THR A 453 25.33 2.84 6.18
C THR A 453 24.11 2.17 5.62
N LYS A 454 23.70 1.03 6.21
CA LYS A 454 22.43 0.37 5.91
C LYS A 454 21.37 1.42 5.53
N PRO A 455 20.50 1.18 4.52
CA PRO A 455 19.45 2.14 4.18
C PRO A 455 18.76 2.57 5.48
N PRO A 456 18.44 3.87 5.69
CA PRO A 456 17.74 4.26 6.90
C PRO A 456 16.52 3.38 6.98
N ILE A 457 16.49 2.54 8.01
CA ILE A 457 15.48 1.54 8.22
C ILE A 457 14.19 2.35 8.36
N MET A 458 13.37 2.47 7.31
CA MET A 458 12.10 3.20 7.39
C MET A 458 11.25 2.49 8.46
N TYR A 459 11.24 3.06 9.66
CA TYR A 459 10.64 2.46 10.83
C TYR A 459 9.27 3.12 11.02
N THR A 460 8.25 2.45 10.51
CA THR A 460 6.87 2.93 10.51
C THR A 460 6.13 2.46 11.76
N ALA A 461 5.02 3.11 12.07
CA ALA A 461 4.08 2.67 13.08
C ALA A 461 3.63 1.22 12.87
N SER A 462 3.41 0.78 11.62
CA SER A 462 3.10 -0.61 11.29
C SER A 462 4.22 -1.59 11.64
N PHE A 463 5.48 -1.24 11.40
CA PHE A 463 6.60 -2.11 11.82
C PHE A 463 6.72 -2.17 13.34
N ALA A 464 6.59 -1.02 14.02
CA ALA A 464 6.58 -0.94 15.48
C ALA A 464 5.40 -1.70 16.11
N PHE A 465 4.25 -1.78 15.44
CA PHE A 465 3.09 -2.57 15.83
C PHE A 465 3.44 -4.07 15.87
N PHE A 466 4.04 -4.61 14.80
CA PHE A 466 4.46 -6.02 14.79
C PHE A 466 5.60 -6.32 15.77
N GLU A 467 6.55 -5.40 15.94
CA GLU A 467 7.55 -5.52 17.00
C GLU A 467 6.89 -5.57 18.38
N ALA A 468 5.89 -4.73 18.66
CA ALA A 468 5.17 -4.74 19.92
C ALA A 468 4.42 -6.06 20.16
N LEU A 469 3.80 -6.62 19.10
CA LEU A 469 3.16 -7.93 19.16
C LEU A 469 4.19 -9.02 19.53
N TRP A 470 5.31 -9.06 18.80
CA TRP A 470 6.37 -10.03 19.05
C TRP A 470 6.95 -9.92 20.46
N ASP A 471 7.32 -8.71 20.88
CA ASP A 471 7.90 -8.45 22.20
C ASP A 471 6.93 -8.81 23.34
N ALA A 472 5.62 -8.70 23.09
CA ALA A 472 4.57 -9.11 24.03
C ALA A 472 4.24 -10.62 23.99
N GLY A 473 4.96 -11.40 23.17
CA GLY A 473 4.81 -12.86 23.09
C GLY A 473 3.79 -13.36 22.07
N VAL A 474 3.27 -12.51 21.19
CA VAL A 474 2.43 -12.92 20.05
C VAL A 474 3.33 -13.55 18.99
N THR A 475 3.10 -14.84 18.71
CA THR A 475 3.96 -15.64 17.81
C THR A 475 3.33 -15.85 16.44
N HIS A 476 2.00 -15.75 16.36
CA HIS A 476 1.21 -15.95 15.15
C HIS A 476 0.25 -14.78 14.96
N VAL A 477 0.15 -14.31 13.72
CA VAL A 477 -0.81 -13.30 13.29
C VAL A 477 -1.62 -13.86 12.13
N PHE A 478 -2.93 -13.94 12.31
CA PHE A 478 -3.87 -14.45 11.32
C PHE A 478 -4.48 -13.27 10.57
N VAL A 479 -4.29 -13.22 9.25
CA VAL A 479 -4.56 -12.01 8.46
C VAL A 479 -5.61 -12.26 7.38
N ASN A 480 -6.62 -11.40 7.36
CA ASN A 480 -7.49 -11.14 6.23
C ASN A 480 -7.27 -9.67 5.83
N LEU A 481 -6.45 -9.47 4.80
CA LEU A 481 -5.93 -8.15 4.44
C LEU A 481 -6.81 -7.52 3.36
N GLY A 482 -7.08 -6.23 3.51
CA GLY A 482 -7.83 -5.42 2.55
C GLY A 482 -7.06 -4.18 2.11
N SER A 483 -7.76 -3.27 1.45
CA SER A 483 -7.16 -2.07 0.85
C SER A 483 -6.43 -1.22 1.90
N ASP A 484 -7.03 -0.97 3.06
CA ASP A 484 -6.52 -0.29 4.27
C ASP A 484 -5.18 -0.79 4.85
N HIS A 485 -4.62 -1.90 4.37
CA HIS A 485 -3.39 -2.50 4.91
C HIS A 485 -2.08 -2.26 4.13
N PRO A 486 -1.82 -1.21 3.31
CA PRO A 486 -0.57 -1.13 2.56
C PRO A 486 0.66 -1.04 3.48
N SER A 487 0.58 -0.25 4.55
CA SER A 487 1.65 -0.13 5.56
C SER A 487 1.90 -1.44 6.31
N ILE A 488 0.84 -2.20 6.59
CA ILE A 488 0.90 -3.50 7.25
C ILE A 488 1.55 -4.52 6.33
N LEU A 489 1.23 -4.52 5.03
CA LEU A 489 1.85 -5.36 4.01
C LEU A 489 3.36 -5.08 3.89
N GLU A 490 3.77 -3.81 3.82
CA GLU A 490 5.19 -3.42 3.81
C GLU A 490 5.89 -3.87 5.10
N ALA A 491 5.27 -3.67 6.27
CA ALA A 491 5.82 -4.11 7.55
C ALA A 491 5.98 -5.63 7.64
N ILE A 492 5.03 -6.41 7.10
CA ILE A 492 5.12 -7.87 7.00
C ILE A 492 6.33 -8.29 6.16
N VAL A 493 6.45 -7.75 4.94
CA VAL A 493 7.56 -8.11 4.03
C VAL A 493 8.91 -7.73 4.64
N LYS A 494 8.98 -6.54 5.24
CA LYS A 494 10.17 -6.07 5.93
C LYS A 494 10.55 -6.99 7.09
N GLY A 495 9.63 -7.25 8.00
CA GLY A 495 9.87 -8.11 9.17
C GLY A 495 10.30 -9.52 8.80
N GLN A 496 9.69 -10.10 7.77
CA GLN A 496 10.07 -11.42 7.25
C GLN A 496 11.47 -11.45 6.62
N ARG A 497 11.91 -10.37 5.97
CA ARG A 497 13.22 -10.31 5.31
C ARG A 497 14.35 -9.91 6.26
N GLU A 498 14.09 -8.96 7.15
CA GLU A 498 15.12 -8.33 7.98
C GLU A 498 15.24 -8.96 9.37
N THR A 499 14.12 -9.40 9.96
CA THR A 499 14.06 -9.92 11.35
C THR A 499 13.22 -11.20 11.48
N PRO A 500 13.43 -12.24 10.65
CA PRO A 500 12.57 -13.43 10.63
C PRO A 500 12.50 -14.20 11.95
N HIS A 501 13.51 -14.08 12.82
CA HIS A 501 13.55 -14.71 14.15
C HIS A 501 12.94 -13.86 15.26
N LYS A 502 12.54 -12.62 14.96
CA LYS A 502 11.92 -11.67 15.88
C LYS A 502 10.62 -11.09 15.30
N PHE A 503 9.92 -11.88 14.50
CA PHE A 503 8.72 -11.44 13.82
C PHE A 503 7.66 -12.55 13.87
N PRO A 504 6.38 -12.20 14.08
CA PRO A 504 5.32 -13.21 14.14
C PRO A 504 5.15 -13.94 12.82
N LYS A 505 4.79 -15.22 12.88
CA LYS A 505 4.40 -15.99 11.70
C LYS A 505 3.07 -15.46 11.16
N ILE A 506 3.05 -15.06 9.89
CA ILE A 506 1.86 -14.52 9.23
C ILE A 506 1.12 -15.64 8.50
N LEU A 507 -0.16 -15.85 8.84
CA LEU A 507 -1.03 -16.84 8.21
C LEU A 507 -2.20 -16.13 7.53
N THR A 508 -2.29 -16.26 6.21
CA THR A 508 -3.39 -15.75 5.39
C THR A 508 -4.64 -16.57 5.63
N CYS A 509 -5.73 -15.91 5.98
CA CYS A 509 -7.02 -16.49 6.27
C CYS A 509 -8.07 -15.85 5.35
N PRO A 510 -8.61 -16.59 4.35
CA PRO A 510 -9.61 -16.06 3.42
C PRO A 510 -10.95 -15.65 4.04
N ASN A 511 -11.16 -15.91 5.34
CA ASN A 511 -12.36 -15.55 6.07
C ASN A 511 -11.99 -15.13 7.50
N GLU A 512 -12.57 -14.01 7.95
CA GLU A 512 -12.29 -13.32 9.20
C GLU A 512 -12.75 -14.13 10.43
N MET A 513 -13.90 -14.80 10.35
CA MET A 513 -14.39 -15.69 11.41
C MET A 513 -13.43 -16.88 11.62
N VAL A 514 -12.88 -17.43 10.53
CA VAL A 514 -11.89 -18.53 10.61
C VAL A 514 -10.57 -18.01 11.18
N ALA A 515 -10.12 -16.82 10.79
CA ALA A 515 -8.93 -16.15 11.34
C ALA A 515 -9.06 -15.94 12.85
N MET A 516 -10.22 -15.45 13.30
CA MET A 516 -10.53 -15.25 14.71
C MET A 516 -10.57 -16.58 15.47
N SER A 517 -11.19 -17.60 14.90
CA SER A 517 -11.28 -18.93 15.53
C SER A 517 -9.93 -19.62 15.66
N LEU A 518 -9.01 -19.42 14.71
CA LEU A 518 -7.60 -19.86 14.80
C LEU A 518 -6.88 -19.22 15.99
N ALA A 519 -6.98 -17.90 16.14
CA ALA A 519 -6.38 -17.17 17.26
C ALA A 519 -6.97 -17.60 18.60
N ASP A 520 -8.30 -17.73 18.66
CA ASP A 520 -9.04 -18.20 19.82
C ASP A 520 -8.56 -19.62 20.22
N GLY A 521 -8.57 -20.58 19.30
CA GLY A 521 -8.14 -21.96 19.59
C GLY A 521 -6.69 -22.06 20.08
N PHE A 522 -5.79 -21.26 19.50
CA PHE A 522 -4.40 -21.17 19.97
C PHE A 522 -4.34 -20.62 21.40
N ALA A 523 -5.10 -19.55 21.67
CA ALA A 523 -5.12 -18.87 22.96
C ALA A 523 -5.73 -19.72 24.06
N ARG A 524 -6.77 -20.52 23.79
CA ARG A 524 -7.36 -21.44 24.78
C ARG A 524 -6.37 -22.48 25.27
N LEU A 525 -5.63 -23.12 24.36
CA LEU A 525 -4.67 -24.15 24.75
C LEU A 525 -3.47 -23.58 25.52
N THR A 526 -3.00 -22.39 25.14
CA THR A 526 -1.72 -21.84 25.66
C THR A 526 -1.88 -20.76 26.72
N ASN A 527 -3.08 -20.19 26.86
CA ASN A 527 -3.35 -18.94 27.57
C ASN A 527 -2.51 -17.74 27.07
N ARG A 528 -1.94 -17.82 25.86
CA ARG A 528 -1.15 -16.74 25.25
C ARG A 528 -1.93 -16.10 24.11
N PRO A 529 -2.12 -14.76 24.12
CA PRO A 529 -2.86 -14.08 23.08
C PRO A 529 -2.15 -14.19 21.74
N GLN A 530 -2.93 -14.45 20.68
CA GLN A 530 -2.49 -14.25 19.30
C GLN A 530 -3.22 -13.05 18.69
N ALA A 531 -2.76 -12.59 17.52
CA ALA A 531 -3.37 -11.45 16.85
C ALA A 531 -4.11 -11.83 15.58
N VAL A 532 -5.18 -11.09 15.30
CA VAL A 532 -5.99 -11.21 14.08
C VAL A 532 -6.01 -9.83 13.44
N ILE A 533 -5.68 -9.76 12.16
CA ILE A 533 -5.78 -8.54 11.36
C ILE A 533 -6.92 -8.71 10.37
N VAL A 534 -7.90 -7.82 10.41
CA VAL A 534 -9.07 -7.83 9.52
C VAL A 534 -9.25 -6.49 8.83
N HIS A 535 -9.98 -6.49 7.73
CA HIS A 535 -10.35 -5.28 7.00
C HIS A 535 -11.21 -4.31 7.84
N VAL A 536 -11.29 -3.05 7.41
CA VAL A 536 -12.24 -2.04 7.89
C VAL A 536 -13.68 -2.56 7.87
N ASP A 537 -14.56 -1.92 8.63
CA ASP A 537 -16.02 -2.07 8.61
C ASP A 537 -16.52 -3.49 8.34
N VAL A 538 -16.79 -3.85 7.07
CA VAL A 538 -17.27 -5.17 6.68
C VAL A 538 -16.35 -6.33 7.09
N GLY A 539 -15.04 -6.12 7.17
CA GLY A 539 -14.11 -7.13 7.71
C GLY A 539 -14.26 -7.29 9.21
N THR A 540 -14.49 -6.18 9.93
CA THR A 540 -14.86 -6.21 11.35
C THR A 540 -16.22 -6.90 11.56
N GLN A 541 -17.20 -6.66 10.69
CA GLN A 541 -18.48 -7.39 10.70
C GLN A 541 -18.27 -8.88 10.36
N GLY A 542 -17.32 -9.19 9.47
CA GLY A 542 -16.95 -10.53 9.03
C GLY A 542 -16.35 -11.41 10.13
N LEU A 543 -15.85 -10.82 11.22
CA LEU A 543 -15.49 -11.57 12.45
C LEU A 543 -16.67 -12.40 12.96
N GLY A 544 -17.90 -11.93 12.71
CA GLY A 544 -19.15 -12.66 12.92
C GLY A 544 -19.27 -13.18 14.35
N ALA A 545 -19.73 -14.42 14.49
CA ALA A 545 -19.97 -15.03 15.79
C ALA A 545 -18.66 -15.40 16.55
N ALA A 546 -17.49 -15.35 15.90
CA ALA A 546 -16.24 -15.73 16.55
C ALA A 546 -15.79 -14.73 17.63
N VAL A 547 -16.10 -13.43 17.48
CA VAL A 547 -15.80 -12.44 18.54
C VAL A 547 -16.63 -12.69 19.81
N HIS A 548 -17.89 -13.12 19.64
CA HIS A 548 -18.75 -13.55 20.73
C HIS A 548 -18.17 -14.76 21.45
N ASN A 549 -17.72 -15.77 20.70
CA ASN A 549 -17.09 -16.97 21.27
C ASN A 549 -15.82 -16.67 22.06
N ALA A 550 -14.95 -15.81 21.53
CA ALA A 550 -13.76 -15.39 22.25
C ALA A 550 -14.09 -14.61 23.54
N SER A 551 -15.14 -13.78 23.52
CA SER A 551 -15.59 -13.05 24.72
C SER A 551 -16.19 -13.97 25.78
N CYS A 552 -17.19 -14.77 25.40
CA CYS A 552 -17.91 -15.64 26.33
C CYS A 552 -17.02 -16.77 26.84
N GLY A 553 -16.23 -17.38 25.95
CA GLY A 553 -15.25 -18.38 26.32
C GLY A 553 -13.96 -17.82 26.91
N ARG A 554 -13.85 -16.49 27.09
CA ARG A 554 -12.74 -15.80 27.76
C ARG A 554 -11.36 -16.09 27.15
N ALA A 555 -11.30 -16.17 25.81
CA ALA A 555 -10.06 -16.35 25.06
C ALA A 555 -9.37 -14.99 24.83
N PRO A 556 -8.09 -14.84 25.24
CA PRO A 556 -7.36 -13.60 25.01
C PRO A 556 -6.93 -13.51 23.54
N VAL A 557 -7.44 -12.52 22.80
CA VAL A 557 -7.10 -12.30 21.38
C VAL A 557 -6.98 -10.80 21.12
N LEU A 558 -5.95 -10.37 20.39
CA LEU A 558 -5.86 -9.00 19.90
C LEU A 558 -6.39 -8.93 18.46
N ILE A 559 -7.43 -8.13 18.27
CA ILE A 559 -7.97 -7.83 16.96
C ILE A 559 -7.41 -6.47 16.56
N PHE A 560 -6.83 -6.39 15.37
CA PHE A 560 -6.51 -5.13 14.72
C PHE A 560 -7.33 -5.02 13.44
N ALA A 561 -7.97 -3.87 13.23
CA ALA A 561 -8.61 -3.54 11.97
C ALA A 561 -8.06 -2.21 11.45
N GLY A 562 -7.96 -2.06 10.13
CA GLY A 562 -7.69 -0.73 9.60
C GLY A 562 -8.90 0.19 9.77
N LEU A 563 -8.68 1.45 9.39
CA LEU A 563 -9.72 2.46 9.18
C LEU A 563 -9.53 3.10 7.81
N SER A 564 -10.64 3.55 7.25
CA SER A 564 -10.61 4.39 6.07
C SER A 564 -9.77 5.65 6.35
N PRO A 565 -8.97 6.13 5.37
CA PRO A 565 -8.14 7.31 5.57
C PRO A 565 -8.97 8.55 5.90
N VAL A 566 -8.41 9.41 6.76
CA VAL A 566 -9.03 10.67 7.21
C VAL A 566 -8.67 11.86 6.31
N THR A 567 -7.73 11.70 5.38
CA THR A 567 -7.26 12.70 4.40
C THR A 567 -7.55 12.27 2.95
N CYS A 568 -7.76 13.20 2.01
CA CYS A 568 -8.33 12.90 0.69
C CYS A 568 -7.52 13.38 -0.53
N GLU A 569 -6.83 14.52 -0.45
CA GLU A 569 -6.11 15.12 -1.58
C GLU A 569 -4.61 14.79 -1.59
N GLY A 570 -4.19 13.75 -0.85
CA GLY A 570 -2.79 13.34 -0.74
C GLY A 570 -1.98 14.16 0.27
N GLU A 571 -2.65 14.73 1.27
CA GLU A 571 -2.05 15.54 2.32
C GLU A 571 -1.02 14.75 3.14
N LEU A 572 -1.25 13.44 3.29
CA LEU A 572 -0.37 12.51 4.02
C LEU A 572 -0.18 11.21 3.22
N ARG A 573 0.93 10.50 3.47
CA ARG A 573 1.06 9.13 2.99
C ARG A 573 -0.05 8.31 3.63
N GLY A 574 -0.84 7.64 2.79
CA GLY A 574 -2.01 6.88 3.22
C GLY A 574 -3.35 7.58 3.02
N SER A 575 -3.40 8.81 2.48
CA SER A 575 -4.66 9.46 2.06
C SER A 575 -5.50 8.57 1.13
N ARG A 576 -6.78 8.92 0.95
CA ARG A 576 -7.71 8.13 0.13
C ARG A 576 -7.23 7.98 -1.31
N THR A 577 -7.12 6.72 -1.76
CA THR A 577 -6.71 6.38 -3.14
C THR A 577 -7.67 5.44 -3.87
N GLU A 578 -8.69 4.90 -3.21
CA GLU A 578 -9.47 3.76 -3.71
C GLU A 578 -10.96 3.89 -3.38
N TYR A 579 -11.83 3.56 -4.34
CA TYR A 579 -13.30 3.71 -4.26
C TYR A 579 -13.90 3.23 -2.93
N ILE A 580 -13.36 2.14 -2.40
CA ILE A 580 -13.87 1.49 -1.19
C ILE A 580 -13.72 2.36 0.07
N HIS A 581 -12.75 3.27 0.11
CA HIS A 581 -12.53 4.16 1.27
C HIS A 581 -13.72 5.05 1.58
N TRP A 582 -14.54 5.39 0.59
CA TRP A 582 -15.69 6.26 0.78
C TRP A 582 -16.91 5.52 1.28
N ILE A 583 -17.09 4.26 0.90
CA ILE A 583 -18.30 3.49 1.22
C ILE A 583 -18.14 2.56 2.42
N GLN A 584 -16.90 2.33 2.87
CA GLN A 584 -16.58 1.56 4.09
C GLN A 584 -16.02 2.44 5.22
N ASP A 585 -16.32 3.75 5.18
CA ASP A 585 -15.99 4.69 6.25
C ASP A 585 -17.22 4.93 7.12
N VAL A 586 -17.38 4.10 8.16
CA VAL A 586 -18.51 4.18 9.09
C VAL A 586 -18.20 5.11 10.27
N PRO A 587 -19.19 5.84 10.83
CA PRO A 587 -18.94 6.82 11.88
C PRO A 587 -18.29 6.27 13.16
N ASP A 588 -18.61 5.02 13.54
CA ASP A 588 -18.01 4.39 14.72
C ASP A 588 -17.88 2.86 14.55
N GLN A 589 -16.83 2.43 13.86
CA GLN A 589 -16.53 1.02 13.60
C GLN A 589 -16.40 0.18 14.89
N ARG A 590 -15.91 0.77 15.99
CA ARG A 590 -15.68 0.00 17.23
C ARG A 590 -16.98 -0.44 17.89
N GLN A 591 -18.11 0.22 17.61
CA GLN A 591 -19.41 -0.17 18.16
C GLN A 591 -19.88 -1.54 17.66
N ILE A 592 -19.39 -1.98 16.49
CA ILE A 592 -19.71 -3.30 15.90
C ILE A 592 -19.34 -4.44 16.87
N VAL A 593 -18.19 -4.32 17.53
CA VAL A 593 -17.63 -5.37 18.40
C VAL A 593 -17.50 -4.96 19.88
N GLY A 594 -17.81 -3.71 20.20
CA GLY A 594 -17.52 -3.09 21.50
C GLY A 594 -18.10 -3.84 22.70
N GLN A 595 -19.30 -4.40 22.57
CA GLN A 595 -19.96 -5.16 23.64
C GLN A 595 -19.23 -6.46 24.04
N TYR A 596 -18.37 -6.99 23.16
CA TYR A 596 -17.64 -8.24 23.37
C TYR A 596 -16.17 -8.03 23.75
N CYS A 597 -15.62 -6.83 23.55
CA CYS A 597 -14.21 -6.56 23.78
C CYS A 597 -13.94 -6.06 25.21
N ARG A 598 -12.84 -6.51 25.83
CA ARG A 598 -12.38 -6.01 27.14
C ARG A 598 -11.78 -4.60 27.06
N TYR A 599 -11.29 -4.25 25.88
CA TYR A 599 -10.71 -2.96 25.56
C TYR A 599 -10.89 -2.67 24.07
N SER A 600 -11.23 -1.43 23.74
CA SER A 600 -11.17 -0.92 22.38
C SER A 600 -10.38 0.39 22.35
N GLY A 601 -9.56 0.58 21.32
CA GLY A 601 -8.70 1.77 21.22
C GLY A 601 -8.25 2.07 19.80
N GLU A 602 -8.06 3.34 19.50
CA GLU A 602 -7.62 3.82 18.19
C GLU A 602 -6.16 4.26 18.25
N ILE A 603 -5.35 3.77 17.30
CA ILE A 603 -3.99 4.22 17.05
C ILE A 603 -4.08 5.49 16.19
N LYS A 604 -4.05 6.63 16.87
CA LYS A 604 -4.13 7.96 16.22
C LYS A 604 -2.78 8.45 15.69
N ARG A 605 -1.68 7.96 16.28
CA ARG A 605 -0.29 8.28 15.95
C ARG A 605 0.60 7.08 16.25
N GLY A 606 1.69 6.92 15.52
CA GLY A 606 2.65 5.82 15.67
C GLY A 606 3.50 5.88 16.94
N VAL A 607 3.75 7.09 17.47
CA VAL A 607 4.72 7.33 18.55
C VAL A 607 4.40 6.61 19.87
N ASN A 608 3.16 6.15 20.07
CA ASN A 608 2.73 5.38 21.24
C ASN A 608 2.13 3.99 20.90
N VAL A 609 2.35 3.49 19.67
CA VAL A 609 1.77 2.23 19.21
C VAL A 609 2.17 1.03 20.09
N LYS A 610 3.43 0.97 20.56
CA LYS A 610 3.88 -0.14 21.41
C LYS A 610 3.15 -0.13 22.75
N GLN A 611 2.93 1.05 23.35
CA GLN A 611 2.17 1.22 24.58
C GLN A 611 0.70 0.82 24.39
N LEU A 612 0.08 1.18 23.26
CA LEU A 612 -1.32 0.82 22.96
C LEU A 612 -1.50 -0.69 22.78
N VAL A 613 -0.60 -1.35 22.04
CA VAL A 613 -0.60 -2.82 21.89
C VAL A 613 -0.47 -3.50 23.25
N ASN A 614 0.51 -3.11 24.06
CA ASN A 614 0.76 -3.74 25.35
C ASN A 614 -0.35 -3.44 26.37
N ARG A 615 -0.95 -2.24 26.32
CA ARG A 615 -2.16 -1.92 27.08
C ARG A 615 -3.32 -2.83 26.68
N ALA A 616 -3.59 -2.98 25.39
CA ALA A 616 -4.66 -3.85 24.90
C ALA A 616 -4.43 -5.30 25.35
N LEU A 617 -3.21 -5.83 25.20
CA LEU A 617 -2.87 -7.19 25.64
C LEU A 617 -2.97 -7.37 27.16
N SER A 618 -2.68 -6.34 27.96
CA SER A 618 -2.90 -6.36 29.41
C SER A 618 -4.39 -6.55 29.74
N PHE A 619 -5.29 -5.88 29.03
CA PHE A 619 -6.74 -6.10 29.17
C PHE A 619 -7.17 -7.48 28.67
N ALA A 620 -6.62 -7.95 27.54
CA ALA A 620 -6.97 -9.25 26.98
C ALA A 620 -6.66 -10.41 27.94
N THR A 621 -5.55 -10.29 28.67
CA THR A 621 -4.99 -11.35 29.52
C THR A 621 -5.35 -11.24 31.00
N SER A 622 -5.91 -10.11 31.43
CA SER A 622 -6.45 -9.92 32.79
C SER A 622 -7.86 -10.51 32.92
N GLU A 623 -8.21 -11.01 34.11
CA GLU A 623 -9.53 -11.62 34.32
C GLU A 623 -10.66 -10.57 34.49
N PRO A 624 -11.85 -10.77 33.87
CA PRO A 624 -12.18 -11.85 32.94
C PRO A 624 -11.49 -11.66 31.58
N ARG A 625 -10.72 -12.66 31.13
CA ARG A 625 -10.02 -12.63 29.84
C ARG A 625 -10.99 -12.47 28.67
N GLY A 626 -10.50 -12.00 27.53
CA GLY A 626 -11.33 -11.85 26.34
C GLY A 626 -10.64 -11.07 25.21
N PRO A 627 -11.36 -10.83 24.10
CA PRO A 627 -10.82 -10.14 22.94
C PRO A 627 -10.63 -8.65 23.22
N VAL A 628 -9.68 -8.03 22.54
CA VAL A 628 -9.46 -6.58 22.52
C VAL A 628 -9.35 -6.09 21.10
N TYR A 629 -9.77 -4.85 20.85
CA TYR A 629 -9.90 -4.30 19.51
C TYR A 629 -9.09 -3.01 19.35
N LEU A 630 -8.08 -3.06 18.49
CA LEU A 630 -7.33 -1.88 18.05
C LEU A 630 -7.73 -1.53 16.62
N LEU A 631 -7.81 -0.24 16.33
CA LEU A 631 -8.09 0.28 15.00
C LEU A 631 -7.10 1.37 14.63
N GLY A 632 -6.73 1.50 13.35
CA GLY A 632 -5.80 2.54 12.91
C GLY A 632 -5.97 2.89 11.44
N SER A 633 -5.97 4.19 11.11
CA SER A 633 -6.04 4.66 9.72
C SER A 633 -4.71 4.46 9.01
N ARG A 634 -4.73 4.44 7.67
CA ARG A 634 -3.50 4.32 6.87
C ARG A 634 -2.49 5.38 7.26
N GLU A 635 -2.89 6.64 7.42
CA GLU A 635 -1.97 7.74 7.74
C GLU A 635 -1.25 7.53 9.08
N ALA A 636 -1.98 7.09 10.11
CA ALA A 636 -1.39 6.82 11.42
C ALA A 636 -0.43 5.62 11.37
N MET A 637 -0.76 4.61 10.56
CA MET A 637 0.02 3.37 10.42
C MET A 637 1.23 3.53 9.48
N GLU A 638 1.18 4.49 8.54
CA GLU A 638 2.27 4.92 7.66
C GLU A 638 3.23 5.92 8.33
N GLU A 639 2.89 6.46 9.50
CA GLU A 639 3.71 7.44 10.21
C GLU A 639 5.12 6.88 10.46
N GLU A 640 6.12 7.57 9.90
CA GLU A 640 7.54 7.33 10.19
C GLU A 640 7.86 7.85 11.59
N ILE A 641 8.47 7.00 12.41
CA ILE A 641 8.77 7.30 13.80
C ILE A 641 10.20 6.89 14.13
N GLU A 642 10.77 7.49 15.16
CA GLU A 642 12.06 7.04 15.68
C GLU A 642 11.90 5.67 16.37
N PRO A 643 12.77 4.68 16.10
CA PRO A 643 12.76 3.41 16.81
C PRO A 643 12.84 3.59 18.33
N TYR A 644 11.96 2.91 19.05
CA TYR A 644 11.95 2.93 20.51
C TYR A 644 11.58 1.56 21.08
N SER A 645 11.98 1.33 22.32
CA SER A 645 11.65 0.13 23.09
C SER A 645 10.90 0.51 24.36
N ILE A 646 10.07 -0.40 24.83
CA ILE A 646 9.42 -0.30 26.14
C ILE A 646 9.88 -1.47 27.01
N ASN A 647 9.85 -1.30 28.34
CA ASN A 647 10.15 -2.40 29.25
C ASN A 647 8.91 -3.31 29.38
N GLN A 648 9.00 -4.53 28.82
CA GLN A 648 7.93 -5.53 28.86
C GLN A 648 7.53 -5.93 30.29
N ALA A 649 8.45 -5.82 31.26
CA ALA A 649 8.14 -6.11 32.67
C ALA A 649 7.09 -5.16 33.29
N HIS A 650 6.79 -4.02 32.65
CA HIS A 650 5.78 -3.07 33.13
C HIS A 650 4.36 -3.40 32.62
N TRP A 651 4.20 -4.37 31.71
CA TRP A 651 2.94 -4.65 31.00
C TRP A 651 2.39 -6.04 31.33
N THR A 652 2.37 -6.38 32.61
CA THR A 652 1.86 -7.65 33.11
C THR A 652 0.34 -7.62 33.30
N SER A 653 -0.31 -8.78 33.20
CA SER A 653 -1.72 -8.95 33.51
C SER A 653 -2.03 -8.65 34.99
N VAL A 654 -3.27 -8.25 35.28
CA VAL A 654 -3.77 -8.08 36.64
C VAL A 654 -4.04 -9.45 37.27
N THR A 655 -3.44 -9.71 38.43
CA THR A 655 -3.67 -10.93 39.21
C THR A 655 -4.85 -10.76 40.16
N LEU A 656 -5.74 -11.75 40.21
CA LEU A 656 -6.79 -11.84 41.22
C LEU A 656 -6.25 -12.45 42.52
N GLY A 657 -6.88 -12.11 43.64
CA GLY A 657 -6.62 -12.75 44.94
C GLY A 657 -7.41 -14.03 45.14
N GLY A 658 -7.11 -14.75 46.23
CA GLY A 658 -7.90 -15.88 46.71
C GLY A 658 -8.97 -15.47 47.72
N LEU A 659 -9.44 -16.45 48.49
CA LEU A 659 -10.33 -16.25 49.62
C LEU A 659 -9.55 -15.75 50.84
N THR A 660 -10.21 -14.91 51.65
CA THR A 660 -9.71 -14.55 52.99
C THR A 660 -9.93 -15.73 53.97
N PRO A 661 -9.15 -15.83 55.07
CA PRO A 661 -9.29 -16.96 56.00
C PRO A 661 -10.72 -17.21 56.52
N PRO A 662 -11.52 -16.20 56.90
CA PRO A 662 -12.92 -16.42 57.31
C PRO A 662 -13.82 -16.92 56.18
N GLN A 663 -13.53 -16.58 54.93
CA GLN A 663 -14.28 -17.07 53.77
C GLN A 663 -13.91 -18.51 53.44
N VAL A 664 -12.63 -18.88 53.62
CA VAL A 664 -12.17 -20.28 53.48
C VAL A 664 -12.87 -21.16 54.51
N SER A 665 -12.88 -20.77 55.78
CA SER A 665 -13.57 -21.55 56.82
C SER A 665 -15.07 -21.63 56.54
N LEU A 666 -15.74 -20.52 56.20
CA LEU A 666 -17.17 -20.50 55.88
C LEU A 666 -17.58 -21.55 54.83
N ILE A 667 -16.83 -21.64 53.73
CA ILE A 667 -17.15 -22.56 52.64
C ILE A 667 -16.74 -23.99 53.00
N ALA A 668 -15.55 -24.19 53.59
CA ALA A 668 -15.07 -25.52 53.97
C ALA A 668 -15.98 -26.18 55.01
N ASP A 669 -16.42 -25.41 56.01
CA ASP A 669 -17.33 -25.88 57.06
C ASP A 669 -18.67 -26.30 56.44
N ALA A 670 -19.22 -25.48 55.54
CA ALA A 670 -20.46 -25.81 54.83
C ALA A 670 -20.33 -27.09 53.99
N LEU A 671 -19.21 -27.28 53.28
CA LEU A 671 -18.97 -28.49 52.47
C LEU A 671 -18.81 -29.75 53.33
N ILE A 672 -18.17 -29.64 54.50
CA ILE A 672 -17.95 -30.77 55.41
C ILE A 672 -19.22 -31.14 56.20
N GLU A 673 -20.08 -30.17 56.49
CA GLU A 673 -21.36 -30.42 57.16
C GLU A 673 -22.44 -30.97 56.22
N ALA A 674 -22.35 -30.67 54.92
CA ALA A 674 -23.30 -31.10 53.90
C ALA A 674 -23.44 -32.63 53.84
N GLU A 675 -24.66 -33.12 53.64
CA GLU A 675 -24.95 -34.53 53.34
C GLU A 675 -24.75 -34.85 51.86
N ARG A 676 -25.11 -33.90 50.98
CA ARG A 676 -25.06 -34.06 49.52
C ARG A 676 -24.37 -32.83 48.89
N PRO A 677 -23.08 -32.60 49.21
CA PRO A 677 -22.34 -31.47 48.65
C PRO A 677 -22.16 -31.61 47.14
N LEU A 678 -22.44 -30.52 46.43
CA LEU A 678 -22.28 -30.42 44.97
C LEU A 678 -21.39 -29.23 44.62
N LEU A 679 -20.47 -29.43 43.70
CA LEU A 679 -19.71 -28.38 43.04
C LEU A 679 -20.11 -28.31 41.57
N ILE A 680 -20.42 -27.11 41.08
CA ILE A 680 -20.77 -26.87 39.68
C ILE A 680 -19.74 -25.94 39.07
N THR A 681 -19.14 -26.32 37.95
CA THR A 681 -18.11 -25.54 37.26
C THR A 681 -18.31 -25.53 35.75
N GLY A 682 -17.60 -24.66 35.01
CA GLY A 682 -17.68 -24.62 33.54
C GLY A 682 -16.47 -24.01 32.82
N TYR A 683 -15.75 -23.09 33.45
CA TYR A 683 -14.61 -22.40 32.84
C TYR A 683 -13.30 -22.56 33.60
N SER A 684 -13.32 -23.27 34.74
CA SER A 684 -12.15 -23.40 35.61
C SER A 684 -11.02 -24.19 34.96
N GLY A 685 -11.36 -25.09 34.02
CA GLY A 685 -10.43 -25.87 33.20
C GLY A 685 -9.48 -25.04 32.33
N ARG A 686 -9.80 -23.76 32.04
CA ARG A 686 -8.91 -22.84 31.31
C ARG A 686 -7.54 -22.71 31.96
N ASN A 687 -7.49 -22.84 33.29
CA ASN A 687 -6.24 -23.02 34.01
C ASN A 687 -6.05 -24.53 34.24
N HIS A 688 -5.14 -25.14 33.47
CA HIS A 688 -4.86 -26.58 33.51
C HIS A 688 -4.38 -27.09 34.88
N SER A 689 -4.08 -26.21 35.83
CA SER A 689 -3.76 -26.58 37.22
C SER A 689 -5.00 -26.78 38.10
N VAL A 690 -6.15 -26.21 37.72
CA VAL A 690 -7.40 -26.29 38.51
C VAL A 690 -7.96 -27.70 38.59
N PRO A 691 -8.04 -28.52 37.51
CA PRO A 691 -8.62 -29.85 37.61
C PRO A 691 -7.96 -30.73 38.68
N ALA A 692 -6.63 -30.63 38.84
CA ALA A 692 -5.91 -31.35 39.89
C ALA A 692 -6.22 -30.81 41.29
N ALA A 693 -6.26 -29.49 41.48
CA ALA A 693 -6.64 -28.88 42.75
C ALA A 693 -8.11 -29.20 43.12
N LEU A 694 -8.99 -29.25 42.13
CA LEU A 694 -10.40 -29.59 42.30
C LEU A 694 -10.59 -31.06 42.66
N ALA A 695 -9.81 -31.98 42.05
CA ALA A 695 -9.75 -33.38 42.45
C ALA A 695 -9.24 -33.55 43.89
N ALA A 696 -8.24 -32.76 44.30
CA ALA A 696 -7.76 -32.75 45.68
C ALA A 696 -8.85 -32.29 46.67
N LEU A 697 -9.61 -31.24 46.33
CA LEU A 697 -10.76 -30.80 47.14
C LEU A 697 -11.85 -31.89 47.21
N ALA A 698 -12.19 -32.51 46.09
CA ALA A 698 -13.18 -33.59 46.03
C ALA A 698 -12.74 -34.85 46.80
N THR A 699 -11.44 -35.09 46.90
CA THR A 699 -10.88 -36.14 47.77
C THR A 699 -10.95 -35.74 49.26
N ALA A 700 -10.72 -34.47 49.57
CA ALA A 700 -10.73 -33.95 50.94
C ALA A 700 -12.16 -33.83 51.54
N VAL A 701 -13.20 -33.77 50.71
CA VAL A 701 -14.61 -33.69 51.12
C VAL A 701 -15.35 -34.97 50.70
N PRO A 702 -15.47 -35.98 51.58
CA PRO A 702 -16.14 -37.23 51.25
C PRO A 702 -17.60 -37.02 50.83
N GLY A 703 -17.94 -37.51 49.64
CA GLY A 703 -19.27 -37.37 49.05
C GLY A 703 -19.45 -36.16 48.13
N LEU A 704 -18.45 -35.28 48.00
CA LEU A 704 -18.50 -34.18 47.03
C LEU A 704 -18.66 -34.73 45.61
N ARG A 705 -19.67 -34.22 44.90
CA ARG A 705 -19.87 -34.47 43.47
C ARG A 705 -19.51 -33.22 42.68
N VAL A 706 -18.98 -33.41 41.47
CA VAL A 706 -18.57 -32.33 40.58
C VAL A 706 -19.30 -32.45 39.25
N LEU A 707 -20.06 -31.41 38.92
CA LEU A 707 -20.77 -31.26 37.66
C LEU A 707 -20.06 -30.22 36.79
N ASP A 708 -19.71 -30.61 35.57
CA ASP A 708 -19.20 -29.69 34.55
C ASP A 708 -20.38 -29.21 33.69
N THR A 709 -20.44 -27.92 33.41
CA THR A 709 -21.46 -27.28 32.56
C THR A 709 -20.99 -27.06 31.13
N GLY A 710 -19.77 -27.47 30.79
CA GLY A 710 -19.26 -27.47 29.42
C GLY A 710 -18.99 -26.08 28.88
N GLY A 711 -18.45 -25.19 29.72
CA GLY A 711 -18.12 -23.82 29.35
C GLY A 711 -17.09 -23.79 28.23
N SER A 712 -15.79 -23.95 28.50
CA SER A 712 -14.76 -23.93 27.45
C SER A 712 -13.77 -25.08 27.45
N ASP A 713 -13.53 -25.70 28.61
CA ASP A 713 -12.48 -26.69 28.78
C ASP A 713 -12.97 -27.75 29.78
N MET A 714 -12.37 -28.94 29.75
CA MET A 714 -12.63 -29.92 30.81
C MET A 714 -12.18 -29.36 32.17
N CYS A 715 -13.11 -29.29 33.12
CA CYS A 715 -12.85 -28.77 34.45
C CYS A 715 -12.57 -29.87 35.49
N PHE A 716 -13.01 -31.11 35.24
CA PHE A 716 -12.88 -32.20 36.20
C PHE A 716 -12.59 -33.56 35.54
N PRO A 717 -11.62 -34.34 36.07
CA PRO A 717 -11.20 -35.58 35.43
C PRO A 717 -12.24 -36.69 35.60
N SER A 718 -12.59 -37.34 34.48
CA SER A 718 -13.62 -38.38 34.45
C SER A 718 -13.26 -39.69 35.16
N ASN A 719 -12.00 -39.91 35.51
CA ASN A 719 -11.56 -41.07 36.29
C ASN A 719 -11.72 -40.89 37.80
N HIS A 720 -12.11 -39.69 38.27
CA HIS A 720 -12.34 -39.43 39.68
C HIS A 720 -13.80 -39.80 40.06
N PRO A 721 -14.05 -40.49 41.20
CA PRO A 721 -15.39 -40.92 41.60
C PRO A 721 -16.45 -39.81 41.70
N ALA A 722 -16.01 -38.58 41.99
CA ALA A 722 -16.89 -37.39 42.05
C ALA A 722 -17.47 -36.94 40.71
N TRP A 723 -17.00 -37.46 39.57
CA TRP A 723 -17.37 -36.98 38.25
C TRP A 723 -18.83 -37.30 37.89
N LEU A 724 -19.61 -36.28 37.55
CA LEU A 724 -20.99 -36.41 37.06
C LEU A 724 -21.12 -36.25 35.53
N GLY A 725 -20.02 -35.98 34.82
CA GLY A 725 -20.06 -35.65 33.40
C GLY A 725 -20.36 -34.18 33.13
N LEU A 726 -20.62 -33.91 31.84
CA LEU A 726 -20.90 -32.57 31.31
C LEU A 726 -22.39 -32.43 31.03
N ARG A 727 -23.05 -31.44 31.64
CA ARG A 727 -24.49 -31.15 31.43
C ARG A 727 -24.77 -29.65 31.42
N TYR A 728 -25.55 -29.20 30.45
CA TYR A 728 -25.93 -27.79 30.31
C TYR A 728 -27.07 -27.40 31.27
N GLY A 729 -26.74 -27.19 32.54
CA GLY A 729 -27.65 -26.62 33.54
C GLY A 729 -28.84 -27.50 33.97
N VAL A 730 -28.82 -28.80 33.66
CA VAL A 730 -29.86 -29.76 34.05
C VAL A 730 -29.20 -31.07 34.50
N HIS A 731 -29.33 -31.40 35.78
CA HIS A 731 -28.83 -32.65 36.35
C HIS A 731 -29.57 -32.97 37.66
N GLU A 732 -29.81 -34.25 37.94
CA GLU A 732 -30.57 -34.68 39.13
C GLU A 732 -29.89 -34.35 40.47
N ALA A 733 -28.58 -34.11 40.47
CA ALA A 733 -27.84 -33.73 41.66
C ALA A 733 -28.17 -32.31 42.14
N ILE A 734 -28.57 -31.41 41.24
CA ILE A 734 -28.86 -30.00 41.56
C ILE A 734 -30.02 -29.86 42.56
N PRO A 735 -31.21 -30.45 42.34
CA PRO A 735 -32.32 -30.34 43.30
C PRO A 735 -32.10 -31.15 44.58
N LYS A 736 -31.21 -32.16 44.55
CA LYS A 736 -30.91 -33.03 45.71
C LYS A 736 -29.85 -32.43 46.64
N ALA A 737 -29.02 -31.51 46.15
CA ALA A 737 -27.94 -30.92 46.93
C ALA A 737 -28.45 -30.01 48.05
N ASP A 738 -27.82 -30.11 49.22
CA ASP A 738 -28.03 -29.24 50.38
C ASP A 738 -26.99 -28.13 50.49
N VAL A 739 -25.81 -28.32 49.87
CA VAL A 739 -24.81 -27.27 49.66
C VAL A 739 -24.32 -27.30 48.22
N ILE A 740 -24.31 -26.13 47.56
CA ILE A 740 -23.79 -25.97 46.19
C ILE A 740 -22.68 -24.92 46.17
N LEU A 741 -21.50 -25.32 45.72
CA LEU A 741 -20.40 -24.41 45.39
C LEU A 741 -20.36 -24.19 43.88
N VAL A 742 -20.69 -22.99 43.41
CA VAL A 742 -20.57 -22.60 42.00
C VAL A 742 -19.17 -22.01 41.79
N LEU A 743 -18.39 -22.61 40.90
CA LEU A 743 -17.00 -22.24 40.62
C LEU A 743 -16.79 -21.92 39.13
N ASP A 744 -16.49 -20.66 38.82
CA ASP A 744 -16.18 -20.18 37.45
C ASP A 744 -17.19 -20.72 36.43
N CYS A 745 -18.46 -20.37 36.60
CA CYS A 745 -19.60 -20.96 35.90
C CYS A 745 -20.67 -19.90 35.61
N ASP A 746 -21.06 -19.76 34.34
CA ASP A 746 -22.05 -18.74 33.94
C ASP A 746 -23.49 -19.23 34.08
N VAL A 747 -23.77 -20.51 33.80
CA VAL A 747 -25.13 -21.08 33.83
C VAL A 747 -25.15 -22.38 34.62
N PRO A 748 -25.17 -22.32 35.97
CA PRO A 748 -25.10 -23.53 36.79
C PRO A 748 -26.38 -24.37 36.74
N TRP A 749 -27.54 -23.75 36.47
CA TRP A 749 -28.81 -24.43 36.22
C TRP A 749 -29.77 -23.58 35.39
N ILE A 750 -30.76 -24.23 34.76
CA ILE A 750 -31.85 -23.58 34.02
C ILE A 750 -33.12 -23.61 34.87
N PRO A 751 -33.58 -22.48 35.45
CA PRO A 751 -34.64 -22.46 36.47
C PRO A 751 -35.96 -23.15 36.07
N THR A 752 -36.33 -23.12 34.79
CA THR A 752 -37.57 -23.74 34.29
C THR A 752 -37.49 -25.26 34.14
N GLN A 753 -36.28 -25.83 34.16
CA GLN A 753 -36.05 -27.28 34.00
C GLN A 753 -35.50 -27.91 35.28
N CYS A 754 -34.67 -27.16 36.01
CA CYS A 754 -33.96 -27.66 37.17
C CYS A 754 -33.61 -26.50 38.10
N ALA A 755 -33.95 -26.62 39.38
CA ALA A 755 -33.64 -25.62 40.39
C ALA A 755 -33.04 -26.29 41.64
N PRO A 756 -32.09 -25.63 42.33
CA PRO A 756 -31.64 -26.06 43.65
C PRO A 756 -32.80 -26.18 44.63
N SER A 757 -32.65 -27.03 45.66
CA SER A 757 -33.58 -27.05 46.79
C SER A 757 -33.72 -25.64 47.39
N PRO A 758 -34.93 -25.20 47.80
CA PRO A 758 -35.12 -23.92 48.49
C PRO A 758 -34.30 -23.77 49.79
N THR A 759 -33.88 -24.90 50.39
CA THR A 759 -33.06 -24.94 51.60
C THR A 759 -31.56 -25.07 51.32
N ALA A 760 -31.14 -25.21 50.05
CA ALA A 760 -29.74 -25.38 49.71
C ALA A 760 -28.92 -24.13 50.01
N LYS A 761 -27.78 -24.29 50.68
CA LYS A 761 -26.80 -23.21 50.87
C LYS A 761 -25.93 -23.08 49.62
N ILE A 762 -25.98 -21.93 48.97
CA ILE A 762 -25.25 -21.70 47.71
C ILE A 762 -24.13 -20.69 47.92
N TYR A 763 -22.93 -21.03 47.46
CA TYR A 763 -21.75 -20.14 47.46
C TYR A 763 -21.22 -19.98 46.04
N HIS A 764 -20.78 -18.78 45.68
CA HIS A 764 -20.36 -18.46 44.32
C HIS A 764 -18.94 -17.89 44.28
N LEU A 765 -18.05 -18.59 43.59
CA LEU A 765 -16.65 -18.21 43.34
C LEU A 765 -16.48 -18.00 41.84
N ASP A 766 -16.13 -16.80 41.41
CA ASP A 766 -15.98 -16.51 39.98
C ASP A 766 -15.05 -15.33 39.76
N VAL A 767 -14.45 -15.25 38.58
CA VAL A 767 -13.68 -14.05 38.19
C VAL A 767 -14.61 -12.89 37.80
N ASP A 768 -15.84 -13.18 37.40
CA ASP A 768 -16.94 -12.26 37.11
C ASP A 768 -18.23 -12.72 37.82
N ALA A 769 -18.27 -12.51 39.14
CA ALA A 769 -19.39 -12.98 39.98
C ALA A 769 -20.74 -12.30 39.70
N LEU A 770 -20.75 -11.18 38.97
CA LEU A 770 -21.97 -10.45 38.59
C LEU A 770 -22.41 -10.69 37.14
N LYS A 771 -21.57 -11.33 36.33
CA LYS A 771 -21.84 -11.63 34.90
C LYS A 771 -22.23 -10.39 34.13
N GLN A 772 -21.29 -9.45 33.98
CA GLN A 772 -21.56 -8.11 33.42
C GLN A 772 -22.22 -8.14 32.02
N GLN A 773 -22.00 -9.21 31.25
CA GLN A 773 -22.55 -9.40 29.90
C GLN A 773 -23.88 -10.18 29.87
N MET A 774 -24.47 -10.53 31.02
CA MET A 774 -25.71 -11.30 31.13
C MET A 774 -26.80 -10.49 31.84
N PRO A 775 -27.68 -9.77 31.11
CA PRO A 775 -28.61 -8.80 31.70
C PRO A 775 -29.56 -9.35 32.76
N VAL A 776 -29.90 -10.65 32.71
CA VAL A 776 -30.85 -11.30 33.63
C VAL A 776 -30.17 -12.38 34.48
N PHE A 777 -28.87 -12.22 34.77
CA PHE A 777 -28.16 -13.20 35.59
C PHE A 777 -28.53 -13.10 37.08
N TYR A 778 -29.00 -14.22 37.65
CA TYR A 778 -29.26 -14.35 39.07
C TYR A 778 -29.10 -15.80 39.52
N ILE A 779 -28.42 -15.97 40.66
CA ILE A 779 -28.43 -17.22 41.45
C ILE A 779 -28.64 -16.86 42.93
N PRO A 780 -29.35 -17.68 43.73
CA PRO A 780 -29.63 -17.39 45.14
C PRO A 780 -28.42 -17.74 46.05
N ALA A 781 -27.24 -17.21 45.72
CA ALA A 781 -26.03 -17.40 46.51
C ALA A 781 -26.05 -16.58 47.81
N LEU A 782 -25.74 -17.24 48.93
CA LEU A 782 -25.58 -16.64 50.26
C LEU A 782 -24.34 -15.73 50.32
N ALA A 783 -23.29 -16.09 49.59
CA ALA A 783 -22.10 -15.28 49.43
C ALA A 783 -21.52 -15.40 48.01
N ARG A 784 -20.93 -14.31 47.52
CA ARG A 784 -20.30 -14.20 46.19
C ARG A 784 -18.91 -13.62 46.38
N PHE A 785 -17.90 -14.26 45.79
CA PHE A 785 -16.50 -13.85 45.91
C PHE A 785 -15.87 -13.75 44.54
N ARG A 786 -15.24 -12.60 44.26
CA ARG A 786 -14.43 -12.40 43.05
C ARG A 786 -13.01 -12.90 43.32
N VAL A 787 -12.67 -14.08 42.81
CA VAL A 787 -11.42 -14.78 43.18
C VAL A 787 -10.79 -15.50 41.99
N ASP A 788 -9.49 -15.76 42.09
CA ASP A 788 -8.82 -16.75 41.26
C ASP A 788 -9.25 -18.17 41.66
N ALA A 789 -9.75 -18.95 40.69
CA ALA A 789 -10.30 -20.28 40.94
C ALA A 789 -9.26 -21.26 41.49
N PHE A 790 -8.04 -21.25 40.94
CA PHE A 790 -6.97 -22.14 41.38
C PHE A 790 -6.57 -21.87 42.84
N THR A 791 -6.37 -20.61 43.18
CA THR A 791 -5.99 -20.17 44.53
C THR A 791 -7.10 -20.52 45.52
N ALA A 792 -8.35 -20.17 45.21
CA ALA A 792 -9.48 -20.42 46.11
C ALA A 792 -9.69 -21.92 46.38
N ILE A 793 -9.65 -22.76 45.34
CA ILE A 793 -9.82 -24.21 45.50
C ILE A 793 -8.63 -24.84 46.22
N SER A 794 -7.40 -24.38 45.95
CA SER A 794 -6.21 -24.86 46.67
C SER A 794 -6.25 -24.51 48.16
N GLN A 795 -6.71 -23.30 48.51
CA GLN A 795 -6.93 -22.88 49.90
C GLN A 795 -7.99 -23.76 50.58
N LEU A 796 -9.11 -24.03 49.91
CA LEU A 796 -10.17 -24.90 50.43
C LEU A 796 -9.69 -26.34 50.63
N ALA A 797 -8.99 -26.92 49.64
CA ALA A 797 -8.45 -28.27 49.74
C ALA A 797 -7.43 -28.40 50.90
N THR A 798 -6.52 -27.43 51.01
CA THR A 798 -5.50 -27.40 52.07
C THR A 798 -6.14 -27.27 53.45
N TYR A 799 -7.03 -26.28 53.63
CA TYR A 799 -7.71 -26.04 54.89
C TYR A 799 -8.58 -27.24 55.31
N THR A 800 -9.31 -27.83 54.36
CA THR A 800 -10.16 -29.00 54.64
C THR A 800 -9.31 -30.18 55.10
N THR A 801 -8.21 -30.44 54.40
CA THR A 801 -7.28 -31.54 54.76
C THR A 801 -6.63 -31.29 56.12
N SER A 802 -6.17 -30.07 56.41
CA SER A 802 -5.50 -29.76 57.68
C SER A 802 -6.45 -29.80 58.87
N THR A 803 -7.66 -29.27 58.71
CA THR A 803 -8.60 -29.02 59.82
C THR A 803 -9.50 -30.22 60.09
N TYR A 804 -9.90 -30.95 59.04
CA TYR A 804 -10.94 -32.00 59.13
C TYR A 804 -10.44 -33.43 58.89
N SER A 805 -9.15 -33.65 58.68
CA SER A 805 -8.56 -34.98 58.38
C SER A 805 -9.05 -36.13 59.28
N THR A 806 -9.24 -35.89 60.57
CA THR A 806 -9.74 -36.91 61.51
C THR A 806 -11.26 -37.06 61.46
N ARG A 807 -12.01 -35.96 61.32
CA ARG A 807 -13.48 -35.96 61.27
C ARG A 807 -14.00 -36.73 60.05
N VAL A 808 -13.36 -36.55 58.90
CA VAL A 808 -13.74 -37.19 57.63
C VAL A 808 -13.48 -38.70 57.59
N GLN A 809 -12.82 -39.27 58.60
CA GLN A 809 -12.63 -40.72 58.76
C GLN A 809 -13.78 -41.39 59.53
N SER A 810 -14.72 -40.62 60.08
CA SER A 810 -15.86 -41.21 60.79
C SER A 810 -16.86 -41.90 59.84
N ALA A 811 -17.71 -42.76 60.39
CA ALA A 811 -18.61 -43.63 59.62
C ALA A 811 -19.47 -42.87 58.57
N PRO A 812 -20.14 -41.74 58.89
CA PRO A 812 -20.98 -41.05 57.90
C PRO A 812 -20.22 -40.58 56.66
N TYR A 813 -18.96 -40.17 56.81
CA TYR A 813 -18.14 -39.72 55.70
C TYR A 813 -17.58 -40.89 54.89
N THR A 814 -17.23 -41.99 55.54
CA THR A 814 -16.79 -43.21 54.89
C THR A 814 -17.91 -43.84 54.05
N GLU A 815 -19.15 -43.82 54.56
CA GLU A 815 -20.34 -44.25 53.82
C GLU A 815 -20.58 -43.39 52.57
N ARG A 816 -20.46 -42.06 52.70
CA ARG A 816 -20.56 -41.13 51.56
C ARG A 816 -19.49 -41.39 50.49
N ALA A 817 -18.24 -41.65 50.91
CA ALA A 817 -17.15 -41.98 49.99
C ALA A 817 -17.42 -43.30 49.24
N THR A 818 -17.89 -44.33 49.93
CA THR A 818 -18.24 -45.63 49.33
C THR A 818 -19.38 -45.48 48.33
N ALA A 819 -20.46 -44.77 48.71
CA ALA A 819 -21.60 -44.51 47.82
C ALA A 819 -21.19 -43.75 46.56
N LEU A 820 -20.21 -42.84 46.67
CA LEU A 820 -19.65 -42.12 45.52
C LEU A 820 -18.91 -43.07 44.57
N GLN A 821 -18.07 -43.98 45.09
CA GLN A 821 -17.37 -44.98 44.29
C GLN A 821 -18.33 -45.94 43.57
N GLU A 822 -19.36 -46.42 44.27
CA GLU A 822 -20.39 -47.29 43.68
C GLU A 822 -21.19 -46.57 42.60
N SER A 823 -21.58 -45.31 42.85
CA SER A 823 -22.24 -44.45 41.86
C SER A 823 -21.38 -44.30 40.60
N HIS A 824 -20.09 -44.04 40.75
CA HIS A 824 -19.17 -43.90 39.61
C HIS A 824 -19.04 -45.21 38.82
N LYS A 825 -18.85 -46.33 39.50
CA LYS A 825 -18.78 -47.66 38.85
C LYS A 825 -20.07 -47.98 38.08
N SER A 826 -21.22 -47.65 38.64
CA SER A 826 -22.52 -47.79 37.98
C SER A 826 -22.59 -46.92 36.71
N THR A 827 -22.19 -45.64 36.81
CA THR A 827 -22.12 -44.74 35.65
C THR A 827 -21.22 -45.30 34.54
N ILE A 828 -20.01 -45.77 34.86
CA ILE A 828 -19.09 -46.34 33.87
C ILE A 828 -19.70 -47.58 33.19
N THR A 829 -20.34 -48.46 33.96
CA THR A 829 -21.01 -49.66 33.43
C THR A 829 -22.16 -49.28 32.50
N HIS A 830 -22.96 -48.28 32.88
CA HIS A 830 -24.03 -47.77 32.04
C HIS A 830 -23.49 -47.18 30.73
N LEU A 831 -22.44 -46.36 30.79
CA LEU A 831 -21.82 -45.80 29.58
C LEU A 831 -21.27 -46.89 28.65
N GLN A 832 -20.68 -47.96 29.20
CA GLN A 832 -20.26 -49.11 28.38
C GLN A 832 -21.44 -49.80 27.70
N SER A 833 -22.59 -49.91 28.35
CA SER A 833 -23.80 -50.49 27.75
C SER A 833 -24.38 -49.67 26.58
N LEU A 834 -24.12 -48.35 26.55
CA LEU A 834 -24.52 -47.47 25.44
C LEU A 834 -23.55 -47.50 24.24
N ALA A 835 -22.36 -48.08 24.42
CA ALA A 835 -21.32 -48.13 23.40
C ALA A 835 -21.36 -49.43 22.58
N ILE A 836 -22.56 -49.85 22.20
CA ILE A 836 -22.80 -51.01 21.34
C ILE A 836 -23.39 -50.56 19.99
N PRO A 837 -23.09 -51.25 18.88
CA PRO A 837 -23.77 -51.02 17.61
C PRO A 837 -25.27 -51.29 17.67
N GLU A 838 -25.98 -50.74 16.70
CA GLU A 838 -27.39 -51.07 16.48
C GLU A 838 -27.54 -52.48 15.86
N PRO A 839 -28.69 -53.15 16.03
CA PRO A 839 -28.90 -54.51 15.49
C PRO A 839 -28.79 -54.62 13.97
N ASP A 840 -28.97 -53.51 13.25
CA ASP A 840 -28.89 -53.41 11.78
C ASP A 840 -27.47 -53.09 11.27
N ASN A 841 -26.45 -53.25 12.13
CA ASN A 841 -25.05 -52.95 11.85
C ASN A 841 -24.73 -51.45 11.63
N THR A 842 -25.68 -50.55 11.93
CA THR A 842 -25.40 -49.11 11.99
C THR A 842 -24.83 -48.72 13.36
N PHE A 843 -24.38 -47.47 13.49
CA PHE A 843 -23.83 -46.95 14.73
C PHE A 843 -24.38 -45.56 15.08
N GLN A 844 -24.37 -45.28 16.38
CA GLN A 844 -24.71 -43.97 16.94
C GLN A 844 -23.49 -43.30 17.57
N THR A 845 -23.70 -42.05 17.99
CA THR A 845 -22.69 -41.18 18.62
C THR A 845 -21.89 -41.88 19.73
N SER A 846 -22.56 -42.68 20.58
CA SER A 846 -21.89 -43.35 21.71
C SER A 846 -20.89 -44.41 21.27
N TYR A 847 -21.26 -45.24 20.29
CA TYR A 847 -20.37 -46.24 19.72
C TYR A 847 -19.17 -45.56 19.06
N LEU A 848 -19.41 -44.57 18.19
CA LEU A 848 -18.36 -43.80 17.51
C LEU A 848 -17.35 -43.19 18.50
N ALA A 849 -17.82 -42.48 19.52
CA ALA A 849 -16.94 -41.88 20.53
C ALA A 849 -16.15 -42.93 21.33
N SER A 850 -16.74 -44.09 21.61
CA SER A 850 -16.01 -45.20 22.24
C SER A 850 -14.86 -45.72 21.37
N ARG A 851 -15.05 -45.77 20.04
CA ARG A 851 -14.01 -46.15 19.07
C ARG A 851 -12.92 -45.07 18.98
N LEU A 852 -13.30 -43.80 18.95
CA LEU A 852 -12.36 -42.68 19.00
C LEU A 852 -11.47 -42.75 20.25
N ARG A 853 -12.06 -42.95 21.43
CA ARG A 853 -11.33 -43.14 22.70
C ARG A 853 -10.38 -44.34 22.67
N ALA A 854 -10.74 -45.41 21.96
CA ALA A 854 -9.94 -46.63 21.90
C ALA A 854 -8.78 -46.56 20.89
N LEU A 855 -8.94 -45.80 19.79
CA LEU A 855 -8.00 -45.78 18.67
C LEU A 855 -7.07 -44.55 18.65
N LEU A 856 -7.50 -43.43 19.23
CA LEU A 856 -6.70 -42.21 19.30
C LEU A 856 -5.71 -42.25 20.48
N PRO A 857 -4.58 -41.53 20.39
CA PRO A 857 -3.68 -41.35 21.53
C PRO A 857 -4.42 -40.82 22.76
N GLU A 858 -4.05 -41.29 23.95
CA GLU A 858 -4.70 -40.92 25.21
C GLU A 858 -4.65 -39.40 25.49
N ASP A 859 -3.57 -38.74 25.05
CA ASP A 859 -3.36 -37.31 25.20
C ASP A 859 -3.90 -36.47 24.03
N THR A 860 -4.74 -37.04 23.16
CA THR A 860 -5.41 -36.33 22.06
C THR A 860 -6.18 -35.13 22.57
N ILE A 861 -6.02 -34.00 21.89
CA ILE A 861 -6.81 -32.80 22.16
C ILE A 861 -8.05 -32.81 21.26
N PHE A 862 -9.22 -32.80 21.89
CA PHE A 862 -10.51 -32.77 21.22
C PHE A 862 -11.02 -31.34 21.12
N ALA A 863 -11.19 -30.84 19.89
CA ALA A 863 -11.87 -29.58 19.59
C ALA A 863 -13.35 -29.86 19.31
N ILE A 864 -14.23 -29.44 20.21
CA ILE A 864 -15.61 -29.92 20.26
C ILE A 864 -16.60 -28.84 19.84
N GLU A 865 -17.47 -29.19 18.89
CA GLU A 865 -18.67 -28.44 18.52
C GLU A 865 -19.78 -29.41 18.08
N ALA A 866 -20.11 -30.34 18.99
CA ALA A 866 -21.08 -31.40 18.75
C ALA A 866 -22.52 -31.03 19.14
N VAL A 867 -22.73 -29.85 19.76
CA VAL A 867 -24.02 -29.29 20.16
C VAL A 867 -24.92 -30.32 20.89
N THR A 868 -25.94 -30.87 20.23
CA THR A 868 -26.88 -31.83 20.84
C THR A 868 -26.26 -33.18 21.17
N ASN A 869 -25.15 -33.52 20.53
CA ASN A 869 -24.37 -34.73 20.77
C ASN A 869 -23.26 -34.54 21.81
N ALA A 870 -22.99 -33.30 22.27
CA ALA A 870 -21.87 -33.01 23.16
C ALA A 870 -21.87 -33.83 24.48
N PRO A 871 -23.01 -34.01 25.19
CA PRO A 871 -23.03 -34.85 26.39
C PRO A 871 -22.65 -36.31 26.11
N SER A 872 -23.20 -36.92 25.05
CA SER A 872 -22.90 -38.29 24.68
C SER A 872 -21.45 -38.48 24.24
N ILE A 873 -20.91 -37.52 23.47
CA ILE A 873 -19.49 -37.49 23.10
C ILE A 873 -18.62 -37.36 24.34
N HIS A 874 -18.92 -36.44 25.25
CA HIS A 874 -18.15 -36.22 26.47
C HIS A 874 -18.12 -37.46 27.36
N ASP A 875 -19.29 -38.03 27.63
CA ASP A 875 -19.42 -39.21 28.49
C ASP A 875 -18.68 -40.42 27.90
N GLN A 876 -18.61 -40.53 26.57
CA GLN A 876 -17.92 -41.64 25.89
C GLN A 876 -16.46 -41.36 25.56
N LEU A 877 -16.02 -40.11 25.46
CA LEU A 877 -14.58 -39.83 25.38
C LEU A 877 -13.92 -39.92 26.74
N ARG A 878 -14.65 -39.60 27.82
CA ARG A 878 -14.14 -39.60 29.21
C ARG A 878 -12.81 -38.83 29.31
N PRO A 879 -12.80 -37.53 28.98
CA PRO A 879 -11.60 -36.73 29.15
C PRO A 879 -11.18 -36.74 30.62
N HIS A 880 -9.91 -37.02 30.88
CA HIS A 880 -9.37 -37.06 32.25
C HIS A 880 -8.03 -36.32 32.39
N LEU A 881 -7.44 -35.86 31.28
CA LEU A 881 -6.25 -35.05 31.26
C LEU A 881 -6.62 -33.56 31.04
N PRO A 882 -6.06 -32.61 31.81
CA PRO A 882 -6.29 -31.19 31.56
C PRO A 882 -5.87 -30.78 30.14
N GLY A 883 -6.64 -29.89 29.51
CA GLY A 883 -6.35 -29.35 28.19
C GLY A 883 -6.59 -30.31 27.02
N THR A 884 -7.24 -31.47 27.23
CA THR A 884 -7.58 -32.42 26.15
C THR A 884 -9.01 -32.28 25.62
N TRP A 885 -9.83 -31.43 26.21
CA TRP A 885 -11.18 -31.12 25.72
C TRP A 885 -11.34 -29.60 25.69
N ILE A 886 -11.60 -29.05 24.51
CA ILE A 886 -11.72 -27.61 24.28
C ILE A 886 -12.94 -27.32 23.41
N ASN A 887 -13.78 -26.39 23.82
CA ASN A 887 -14.90 -25.84 23.06
C ASN A 887 -14.89 -24.30 23.07
N CYS A 888 -15.75 -23.68 22.26
CA CYS A 888 -15.75 -22.24 22.03
C CYS A 888 -16.22 -21.39 23.22
N GLY A 889 -16.95 -21.96 24.18
CA GLY A 889 -17.55 -21.23 25.32
C GLY A 889 -18.55 -20.13 25.00
N GLY A 890 -18.92 -19.96 23.73
CA GLY A 890 -20.01 -19.07 23.31
C GLY A 890 -21.09 -19.83 22.52
N GLY A 891 -22.16 -19.13 22.16
CA GLY A 891 -23.26 -19.68 21.37
C GLY A 891 -23.07 -19.58 19.85
N GLY A 892 -21.95 -19.03 19.39
CA GLY A 892 -21.66 -18.83 17.98
C GLY A 892 -21.23 -20.12 17.28
N LEU A 893 -22.02 -20.60 16.32
CA LEU A 893 -21.71 -21.82 15.58
C LEU A 893 -20.66 -21.57 14.47
N GLY A 894 -19.80 -22.56 14.22
CA GLY A 894 -18.74 -22.56 13.21
C GLY A 894 -17.31 -22.39 13.75
N TRP A 895 -17.12 -22.32 15.07
CA TRP A 895 -15.81 -22.06 15.66
C TRP A 895 -14.78 -23.18 15.45
N SER A 896 -15.21 -24.44 15.58
CA SER A 896 -14.28 -25.58 15.72
C SER A 896 -13.41 -25.83 14.50
N GLY A 897 -13.81 -25.38 13.31
CA GLY A 897 -12.99 -25.49 12.11
C GLY A 897 -11.67 -24.74 12.26
N GLY A 898 -11.74 -23.41 12.43
CA GLY A 898 -10.55 -22.59 12.70
C GLY A 898 -9.92 -22.91 14.07
N GLY A 899 -10.74 -23.15 15.09
CA GLY A 899 -10.32 -23.49 16.45
C GLY A 899 -9.40 -24.72 16.50
N ALA A 900 -9.75 -25.81 15.81
CA ALA A 900 -8.93 -27.03 15.77
C ALA A 900 -7.55 -26.79 15.13
N LEU A 901 -7.49 -25.99 14.06
CA LEU A 901 -6.22 -25.60 13.45
C LEU A 901 -5.37 -24.76 14.42
N GLY A 902 -6.01 -23.84 15.15
CA GLY A 902 -5.36 -22.99 16.16
C GLY A 902 -4.77 -23.81 17.30
N ILE A 903 -5.54 -24.78 17.81
CA ILE A 903 -5.12 -25.74 18.83
C ILE A 903 -3.93 -26.57 18.32
N LYS A 904 -3.95 -27.03 17.07
CA LYS A 904 -2.82 -27.79 16.51
C LYS A 904 -1.55 -26.95 16.41
N LEU A 905 -1.65 -25.70 15.94
CA LEU A 905 -0.52 -24.76 15.91
C LEU A 905 0.03 -24.52 17.32
N ALA A 906 -0.83 -24.31 18.31
CA ALA A 906 -0.45 -24.16 19.70
C ALA A 906 0.26 -25.41 20.26
N ALA A 907 -0.29 -26.60 20.01
CA ALA A 907 0.28 -27.85 20.48
C ALA A 907 1.68 -28.09 19.91
N ASP A 908 1.89 -27.77 18.64
CA ASP A 908 3.19 -27.84 17.97
C ASP A 908 4.19 -26.80 18.50
N GLU A 909 3.73 -25.57 18.74
CA GLU A 909 4.58 -24.48 19.24
C GLU A 909 5.09 -24.77 20.66
N VAL A 910 4.24 -25.31 21.55
CA VAL A 910 4.61 -25.63 22.94
C VAL A 910 5.75 -26.65 23.03
N VAL A 911 5.86 -27.57 22.07
CA VAL A 911 6.90 -28.62 22.04
C VAL A 911 8.04 -28.31 21.07
N GLY A 912 8.13 -27.08 20.57
CA GLY A 912 9.28 -26.61 19.80
C GLY A 912 9.28 -27.02 18.31
N GLY A 913 8.11 -27.15 17.69
CA GLY A 913 8.02 -27.11 16.23
C GLY A 913 6.85 -27.84 15.59
N LYS A 914 6.64 -27.50 14.32
CA LYS A 914 5.58 -28.03 13.45
C LYS A 914 5.55 -29.55 13.41
N GLY A 915 4.36 -30.13 13.54
CA GLY A 915 4.10 -31.57 13.45
C GLY A 915 4.54 -32.40 14.67
N LYS A 916 5.10 -31.76 15.71
CA LYS A 916 5.62 -32.47 16.90
C LYS A 916 4.64 -32.50 18.07
N GLY A 917 3.63 -31.62 18.05
CA GLY A 917 2.63 -31.51 19.10
C GLY A 917 1.65 -32.67 19.09
N LYS A 918 0.79 -32.68 20.11
CA LYS A 918 -0.27 -33.67 20.31
C LYS A 918 -1.17 -33.84 19.08
N PHE A 919 -1.80 -35.01 19.01
CA PHE A 919 -2.85 -35.28 18.02
C PHE A 919 -4.07 -34.39 18.30
N VAL A 920 -4.68 -33.83 17.26
CA VAL A 920 -5.87 -32.98 17.39
C VAL A 920 -7.01 -33.58 16.59
N CYS A 921 -8.14 -33.78 17.26
CA CYS A 921 -9.37 -34.33 16.68
C CYS A 921 -10.51 -33.30 16.84
N GLN A 922 -10.99 -32.77 15.73
CA GLN A 922 -12.20 -31.97 15.68
C GLN A 922 -13.42 -32.89 15.63
N ILE A 923 -14.37 -32.73 16.56
CA ILE A 923 -15.66 -33.41 16.51
C ILE A 923 -16.75 -32.34 16.35
N VAL A 924 -17.41 -32.37 15.20
CA VAL A 924 -18.29 -31.29 14.75
C VAL A 924 -19.62 -31.87 14.26
N GLY A 925 -20.74 -31.23 14.59
CA GLY A 925 -22.02 -31.54 13.96
C GLY A 925 -22.02 -31.19 12.47
N ASP A 926 -22.83 -31.87 11.68
CA ASP A 926 -23.01 -31.60 10.25
C ASP A 926 -23.39 -30.13 9.93
N GLY A 927 -24.31 -29.52 10.68
CA GLY A 927 -24.63 -28.10 10.52
C GLY A 927 -23.51 -27.16 10.93
N THR A 928 -22.85 -27.44 12.05
CA THR A 928 -21.71 -26.65 12.53
C THR A 928 -20.50 -26.75 11.60
N PHE A 929 -20.33 -27.88 10.91
CA PHE A 929 -19.32 -28.03 9.88
C PHE A 929 -19.54 -27.03 8.75
N LEU A 930 -20.78 -26.83 8.28
CA LEU A 930 -21.10 -25.84 7.25
C LEU A 930 -20.87 -24.40 7.76
N PHE A 931 -21.28 -24.10 8.99
CA PHE A 931 -21.01 -22.79 9.60
C PHE A 931 -19.52 -22.49 9.71
N SER A 932 -18.66 -23.50 9.83
CA SER A 932 -17.22 -23.31 10.01
C SER A 932 -16.47 -22.78 8.79
N VAL A 933 -17.16 -22.49 7.67
CA VAL A 933 -16.58 -22.05 6.41
C VAL A 933 -15.53 -23.06 5.91
N PRO A 934 -15.93 -24.32 5.65
CA PRO A 934 -15.01 -25.43 5.42
C PRO A 934 -14.08 -25.18 4.21
N GLY A 935 -14.54 -24.42 3.22
CA GLY A 935 -13.71 -23.97 2.10
C GLY A 935 -12.44 -23.22 2.54
N SER A 936 -12.56 -22.33 3.53
CA SER A 936 -11.43 -21.59 4.09
C SER A 936 -10.61 -22.48 5.02
N VAL A 937 -11.26 -23.23 5.92
CA VAL A 937 -10.59 -24.10 6.91
C VAL A 937 -9.65 -25.09 6.25
N TYR A 938 -10.12 -25.88 5.29
CA TYR A 938 -9.31 -26.95 4.70
C TYR A 938 -8.29 -26.44 3.68
N TRP A 939 -8.53 -25.27 3.08
CA TRP A 939 -7.49 -24.57 2.31
C TRP A 939 -6.33 -24.13 3.20
N ILE A 940 -6.62 -23.53 4.37
CA ILE A 940 -5.61 -23.13 5.36
C ILE A 940 -4.84 -24.37 5.85
N ALA A 941 -5.57 -25.43 6.23
CA ALA A 941 -4.96 -26.66 6.74
C ALA A 941 -3.94 -27.25 5.75
N GLU A 942 -4.28 -27.30 4.46
CA GLU A 942 -3.37 -27.80 3.42
C GLU A 942 -2.24 -26.81 3.11
N ARG A 943 -2.54 -25.51 2.95
CA ARG A 943 -1.54 -24.47 2.64
C ARG A 943 -0.45 -24.41 3.71
N TYR A 944 -0.85 -24.45 4.97
CA TYR A 944 0.07 -24.33 6.11
C TYR A 944 0.47 -25.68 6.69
N LYS A 945 0.00 -26.81 6.16
CA LYS A 945 0.27 -28.18 6.63
C LYS A 945 0.00 -28.32 8.13
N ILE A 946 -1.25 -28.09 8.50
CA ILE A 946 -1.77 -28.19 9.87
C ILE A 946 -2.66 -29.44 9.93
N PRO A 947 -2.10 -30.62 10.23
CA PRO A 947 -2.84 -31.87 10.17
C PRO A 947 -3.78 -32.01 11.38
N ILE A 948 -5.06 -32.19 11.10
CA ILE A 948 -6.11 -32.52 12.08
C ILE A 948 -6.97 -33.67 11.55
N LEU A 949 -7.60 -34.41 12.46
CA LEU A 949 -8.70 -35.32 12.13
C LEU A 949 -10.02 -34.60 12.37
N THR A 950 -10.90 -34.51 11.37
CA THR A 950 -12.25 -34.01 11.56
C THR A 950 -13.27 -35.13 11.44
N ILE A 951 -14.10 -35.29 12.47
CA ILE A 951 -15.24 -36.20 12.51
C ILE A 951 -16.52 -35.37 12.40
N VAL A 952 -17.24 -35.55 11.30
CA VAL A 952 -18.56 -34.92 11.09
C VAL A 952 -19.63 -35.85 11.59
N LEU A 953 -20.39 -35.42 12.59
CA LEU A 953 -21.54 -36.15 13.15
C LEU A 953 -22.76 -35.89 12.28
N ASN A 954 -23.00 -36.74 11.28
CA ASN A 954 -24.05 -36.56 10.30
C ASN A 954 -25.37 -37.22 10.74
N ASN A 955 -26.24 -36.38 11.31
CA ASN A 955 -27.60 -36.71 11.74
C ASN A 955 -28.69 -35.96 10.94
N GLN A 956 -28.34 -35.47 9.74
CA GLN A 956 -29.22 -34.85 8.75
C GLN A 956 -29.84 -33.50 9.16
N GLY A 957 -29.16 -32.72 10.00
CA GLY A 957 -29.54 -31.32 10.24
C GLY A 957 -29.71 -30.88 11.69
N TRP A 958 -30.43 -29.77 11.89
CA TRP A 958 -30.41 -29.04 13.15
C TRP A 958 -31.39 -29.61 14.17
N ASN A 959 -30.88 -30.48 15.04
CA ASN A 959 -31.66 -31.04 16.15
C ASN A 959 -31.79 -30.11 17.38
N ALA A 960 -30.94 -29.08 17.52
CA ALA A 960 -31.04 -28.12 18.63
C ALA A 960 -32.31 -27.25 18.58
N PRO A 961 -32.71 -26.69 17.43
CA PRO A 961 -34.03 -26.06 17.26
C PRO A 961 -35.20 -26.99 17.60
N ARG A 962 -35.17 -28.26 17.17
CA ARG A 962 -36.21 -29.24 17.56
C ARG A 962 -36.31 -29.40 19.08
N LYS A 963 -35.17 -29.60 19.77
CA LYS A 963 -35.17 -29.70 21.24
C LYS A 963 -35.76 -28.44 21.89
N SER A 964 -35.39 -27.26 21.38
CA SER A 964 -35.89 -25.98 21.89
C SER A 964 -37.39 -25.80 21.65
N LEU A 965 -37.88 -26.17 20.47
CA LEU A 965 -39.29 -26.18 20.11
C LEU A 965 -40.10 -27.04 21.08
N LEU A 966 -39.63 -28.25 21.40
CA LEU A 966 -40.33 -29.15 22.31
C LEU A 966 -40.34 -28.67 23.76
N LEU A 967 -39.38 -27.84 24.19
CA LEU A 967 -39.39 -27.21 25.51
C LEU A 967 -40.48 -26.15 25.65
N VAL A 968 -40.83 -25.47 24.55
CA VAL A 968 -41.79 -24.34 24.56
C VAL A 968 -43.18 -24.76 24.06
N HIS A 969 -43.22 -25.62 23.05
CA HIS A 969 -44.44 -26.08 22.37
C HIS A 969 -44.47 -27.62 22.28
N PRO A 970 -44.49 -28.34 23.42
CA PRO A 970 -44.49 -29.80 23.42
C PRO A 970 -45.68 -30.42 22.69
N GLU A 971 -46.83 -29.74 22.66
CA GLU A 971 -48.07 -30.20 22.01
C GLU A 971 -48.47 -29.36 20.77
N GLY A 972 -47.60 -28.44 20.36
CA GLY A 972 -47.84 -27.54 19.23
C GLY A 972 -47.80 -28.26 17.87
N LEU A 973 -48.16 -27.56 16.79
CA LEU A 973 -48.08 -28.16 15.44
C LEU A 973 -46.67 -28.67 15.12
N GLY A 974 -45.65 -27.88 15.49
CA GLY A 974 -44.26 -28.24 15.26
C GLY A 974 -43.77 -29.52 15.98
N SER A 975 -44.42 -29.97 17.06
CA SER A 975 -44.03 -31.21 17.74
C SER A 975 -44.55 -32.46 17.03
N LYS A 976 -45.50 -32.31 16.10
CA LYS A 976 -46.21 -33.40 15.41
C LYS A 976 -45.71 -33.67 13.99
N VAL A 977 -44.73 -32.89 13.54
CA VAL A 977 -44.20 -32.92 12.19
C VAL A 977 -42.72 -33.32 12.20
N ASP A 978 -42.20 -33.75 11.06
CA ASP A 978 -40.81 -34.16 10.91
C ASP A 978 -39.84 -32.98 10.74
N ASN A 979 -38.55 -33.26 10.52
CA ASN A 979 -37.53 -32.23 10.36
C ASN A 979 -37.61 -31.48 9.03
N GLU A 980 -38.21 -32.09 8.00
CA GLU A 980 -38.34 -31.49 6.67
C GLU A 980 -39.42 -30.42 6.69
N GLU A 981 -40.59 -30.74 7.25
CA GLU A 981 -41.68 -29.76 7.42
C GLU A 981 -41.28 -28.60 8.36
N LEU A 982 -40.40 -28.86 9.33
CA LEU A 982 -39.81 -27.81 10.20
C LEU A 982 -38.72 -26.97 9.53
N ASN A 983 -38.26 -27.30 8.31
CA ASN A 983 -37.14 -26.65 7.64
C ASN A 983 -35.81 -26.71 8.43
N ILE A 984 -35.60 -27.82 9.15
CA ILE A 984 -34.37 -28.09 9.91
C ILE A 984 -33.63 -29.35 9.43
N SER A 985 -34.18 -30.04 8.42
CA SER A 985 -33.54 -31.14 7.72
C SER A 985 -32.56 -30.64 6.68
N PHE A 986 -31.45 -31.36 6.50
CA PHE A 986 -30.51 -31.18 5.38
C PHE A 986 -30.59 -32.27 4.34
N ALA A 987 -31.52 -33.22 4.44
CA ALA A 987 -31.64 -34.27 3.44
C ALA A 987 -32.04 -33.70 2.06
N PRO A 988 -31.40 -34.12 0.95
CA PRO A 988 -30.18 -34.93 0.90
C PRO A 988 -28.95 -34.14 1.38
N THR A 989 -28.16 -34.72 2.32
CA THR A 989 -27.03 -33.98 2.90
C THR A 989 -25.92 -33.70 1.87
N PRO A 990 -25.14 -32.62 2.04
CA PRO A 990 -23.93 -32.39 1.23
C PRO A 990 -22.86 -33.49 1.40
N ASP A 991 -21.93 -33.57 0.43
CA ASP A 991 -20.70 -34.36 0.57
C ASP A 991 -19.70 -33.63 1.47
N TYR A 992 -19.88 -33.71 2.80
CA TYR A 992 -19.05 -32.99 3.77
C TYR A 992 -17.54 -33.27 3.60
N ALA A 993 -17.17 -34.54 3.45
CA ALA A 993 -15.79 -34.93 3.22
C ALA A 993 -15.29 -34.49 1.84
N GLY A 994 -16.15 -34.51 0.82
CA GLY A 994 -15.88 -33.97 -0.51
C GLY A 994 -15.59 -32.47 -0.52
N ILE A 995 -16.31 -31.66 0.28
CA ILE A 995 -16.05 -30.22 0.43
C ILE A 995 -14.62 -29.99 0.93
N ALA A 996 -14.19 -30.72 1.95
CA ALA A 996 -12.83 -30.63 2.48
C ALA A 996 -11.77 -31.07 1.46
N ARG A 997 -12.06 -32.13 0.70
CA ARG A 997 -11.20 -32.60 -0.40
C ARG A 997 -11.07 -31.54 -1.50
N ALA A 998 -12.17 -30.92 -1.92
CA ALA A 998 -12.17 -29.87 -2.93
C ALA A 998 -11.38 -28.63 -2.48
N ALA A 999 -11.65 -28.15 -1.26
CA ALA A 999 -11.00 -26.99 -0.66
C ALA A 999 -9.47 -27.12 -0.51
N SER A 1000 -8.99 -28.35 -0.32
CA SER A 1000 -7.56 -28.68 -0.22
C SER A 1000 -6.89 -29.03 -1.57
N GLY A 1001 -7.57 -28.80 -2.71
CA GLY A 1001 -7.03 -29.15 -4.02
C GLY A 1001 -6.86 -30.66 -4.21
N GLY A 1002 -7.75 -31.47 -3.63
CA GLY A 1002 -7.76 -32.94 -3.73
C GLY A 1002 -6.88 -33.67 -2.72
N LYS A 1003 -6.22 -32.96 -1.78
CA LYS A 1003 -5.17 -33.53 -0.91
C LYS A 1003 -5.63 -33.95 0.47
N CYS A 1004 -6.69 -33.35 1.02
CA CYS A 1004 -7.30 -33.83 2.24
C CYS A 1004 -7.84 -35.24 2.00
N TRP A 1005 -7.57 -36.16 2.92
CA TRP A 1005 -8.25 -37.46 2.88
C TRP A 1005 -9.72 -37.25 3.24
N ALA A 1006 -10.59 -37.91 2.49
CA ALA A 1006 -12.03 -37.81 2.63
C ALA A 1006 -12.60 -39.22 2.67
N GLY A 1007 -13.26 -39.55 3.78
CA GLY A 1007 -13.93 -40.82 3.97
C GLY A 1007 -15.35 -40.63 4.47
N ARG A 1008 -16.15 -41.69 4.32
CA ARG A 1008 -17.51 -41.78 4.84
C ARG A 1008 -17.69 -43.17 5.46
N ALA A 1009 -18.47 -43.26 6.53
CA ALA A 1009 -18.82 -44.51 7.17
C ALA A 1009 -20.26 -44.49 7.66
N ALA A 1010 -21.04 -45.51 7.32
CA ALA A 1010 -22.45 -45.65 7.71
C ALA A 1010 -22.76 -46.92 8.51
N ASP A 1011 -21.83 -47.87 8.51
CA ASP A 1011 -21.89 -49.12 9.26
C ASP A 1011 -20.62 -49.32 10.11
N VAL A 1012 -20.65 -50.29 11.00
CA VAL A 1012 -19.58 -50.57 11.97
C VAL A 1012 -18.26 -50.93 11.30
N GLU A 1013 -18.29 -51.75 10.25
CA GLU A 1013 -17.09 -52.23 9.56
C GLU A 1013 -16.39 -51.09 8.81
N GLY A 1014 -17.17 -50.32 8.05
CA GLY A 1014 -16.73 -49.12 7.37
C GLY A 1014 -16.17 -48.09 8.34
N LEU A 1015 -16.81 -47.89 9.50
CA LEU A 1015 -16.30 -46.98 10.53
C LEU A 1015 -14.93 -47.42 11.05
N GLU A 1016 -14.79 -48.69 11.45
CA GLU A 1016 -13.54 -49.21 12.01
C GLU A 1016 -12.38 -49.12 11.00
N MET A 1017 -12.64 -49.45 9.73
CA MET A 1017 -11.66 -49.37 8.65
C MET A 1017 -11.27 -47.91 8.37
N LYS A 1018 -12.27 -47.05 8.08
CA LYS A 1018 -12.04 -45.67 7.66
C LYS A 1018 -11.44 -44.81 8.76
N LEU A 1019 -11.80 -45.06 10.02
CA LEU A 1019 -11.22 -44.34 11.15
C LEU A 1019 -9.73 -44.66 11.31
N LYS A 1020 -9.31 -45.92 11.18
CA LYS A 1020 -7.87 -46.29 11.21
C LYS A 1020 -7.10 -45.65 10.07
N GLU A 1021 -7.65 -45.69 8.85
CA GLU A 1021 -7.07 -45.00 7.69
C GLU A 1021 -6.88 -43.50 7.96
N ALA A 1022 -7.93 -42.83 8.43
CA ALA A 1022 -7.91 -41.40 8.72
C ALA A 1022 -6.84 -41.03 9.77
N ILE A 1023 -6.72 -41.83 10.84
CA ILE A 1023 -5.73 -41.63 11.91
C ILE A 1023 -4.31 -41.72 11.36
N GLU A 1024 -4.00 -42.74 10.56
CA GLU A 1024 -2.67 -42.91 9.97
C GLU A 1024 -2.33 -41.80 8.97
N VAL A 1025 -3.33 -41.31 8.22
CA VAL A 1025 -3.15 -40.13 7.35
C VAL A 1025 -2.75 -38.89 8.16
N VAL A 1026 -3.40 -38.64 9.30
CA VAL A 1026 -3.10 -37.49 10.16
C VAL A 1026 -1.74 -37.61 10.84
N LYS A 1027 -1.38 -38.81 11.33
CA LYS A 1027 -0.01 -39.09 11.80
C LYS A 1027 1.04 -38.90 10.70
N GLY A 1028 0.69 -39.19 9.46
CA GLY A 1028 1.50 -38.93 8.26
C GLY A 1028 1.58 -37.46 7.85
N GLY A 1029 0.97 -36.54 8.60
CA GLY A 1029 1.08 -35.09 8.37
C GLY A 1029 0.06 -34.51 7.39
N ARG A 1030 -1.02 -35.23 7.07
CA ARG A 1030 -2.10 -34.77 6.19
C ARG A 1030 -3.43 -34.70 6.93
N THR A 1031 -4.24 -33.68 6.66
CA THR A 1031 -5.59 -33.56 7.22
C THR A 1031 -6.51 -34.67 6.67
N ALA A 1032 -7.39 -35.18 7.53
CA ALA A 1032 -8.40 -36.18 7.18
C ALA A 1032 -9.77 -35.76 7.70
N VAL A 1033 -10.81 -35.93 6.87
CA VAL A 1033 -12.20 -35.71 7.23
C VAL A 1033 -12.99 -37.00 7.04
N LEU A 1034 -13.69 -37.42 8.09
CA LEU A 1034 -14.59 -38.57 8.10
C LEU A 1034 -16.02 -38.08 8.33
N ASP A 1035 -16.90 -38.28 7.34
CA ASP A 1035 -18.35 -38.15 7.50
C ASP A 1035 -18.88 -39.42 8.19
N ALA A 1036 -19.25 -39.29 9.47
CA ALA A 1036 -19.81 -40.36 10.27
C ALA A 1036 -21.34 -40.32 10.18
N GLN A 1037 -21.90 -41.19 9.34
CA GLN A 1037 -23.32 -41.24 9.02
C GLN A 1037 -24.11 -41.99 10.10
N LEU A 1038 -24.53 -41.25 11.13
CA LEU A 1038 -25.21 -41.80 12.31
C LEU A 1038 -26.58 -42.43 11.98
N GLY A 1039 -26.77 -43.72 12.26
CA GLY A 1039 -28.00 -44.45 11.95
C GLY A 1039 -28.20 -44.76 10.46
N GLY A 1040 -27.12 -44.94 9.69
CA GLY A 1040 -27.17 -45.43 8.31
C GLY A 1040 -27.20 -44.34 7.23
N THR A 1041 -27.52 -44.73 5.99
CA THR A 1041 -27.29 -43.93 4.76
C THR A 1041 -28.50 -43.16 4.24
N VAL A 1042 -29.69 -43.37 4.81
CA VAL A 1042 -30.93 -42.72 4.36
C VAL A 1042 -30.78 -41.20 4.42
N GLY A 1043 -31.21 -40.47 3.39
CA GLY A 1043 -31.15 -39.00 3.34
C GLY A 1043 -29.74 -38.38 3.33
N LYS A 1044 -28.68 -39.19 3.28
CA LYS A 1044 -27.29 -38.73 3.32
C LYS A 1044 -26.60 -38.95 1.99
N TYR A 1045 -25.54 -38.19 1.76
CA TYR A 1045 -24.71 -38.34 0.57
C TYR A 1045 -24.04 -39.73 0.55
N GLN A 1046 -24.31 -40.52 -0.50
CA GLN A 1046 -23.73 -41.86 -0.66
C GLN A 1046 -22.49 -41.85 -1.58
N GLY A 1047 -22.36 -40.84 -2.45
CA GLY A 1047 -21.38 -40.82 -3.53
C GLY A 1047 -21.88 -41.54 -4.78
N GLU A 1048 -21.30 -41.17 -5.92
CA GLU A 1048 -21.32 -42.00 -7.14
C GLU A 1048 -20.14 -42.96 -7.15
#